data_AF-A0A432FFF6-F1
#
_entry.id   AF-A0A432FFF6-F1
#
_cell.length_a   1.000
_cell.length_b   1.000
_cell.length_c   1.000
_cell.angle_alpha   90.00
_cell.angle_beta   90.00
_cell.angle_gamma   90.00
#
_symmetry.space_group_name_H-M   'P 1'
#
loop_
_entity.id
_entity.type
_entity.pdbx_description
1 polymer ?
#
loop_
_entity_poly.entity_id
_entity_poly.type
_entity_poly.pdbx_seq_one_letter_code
_entity_poly.pdbx_strand_id
1 'polypeptide(L)'
;MKHKPHCPPCLGRILATLLTACTLPAMAEETPSTIDPMDHVRGRRLSERMGQLVPFSRGMAEVGLGYEAARLLRAVIAHSPDGDQAREATQILKSWGIDQLEFTDTNAATINRTIREHLVRNRQALIDHKRMETLLAIGRTGEASKLMEAALAIELTGESKEMQQRILAGLSLSALELREARGTDAIEAHLARGATISRLGDMAEFLRSAHPDSGDAMTALVKKVYPESERREQARNSERNRFRNFFSRRLPENARPPALRVDDDGERGGRRGGSFSFLASRPERGQREEASLASAGELAEIAEDLGAYDTGMAREFAALAKAAQDTDSDRKLLNDTLSRLAKRDPLQAVPKTEAPGQFFKPIQGDDEASPVFNGQRVPEYRLVLSPESIESLKKEPKAYTEATFICGEVRLENVGIRLKGFIGSFRPFDGQSKSGFTVKFNAFKKSQRFLGLKKMQLNNAVQDSSFIRERLGYMLFRQAGLPAPRVGHATVVVNDQPFGLYVQVEAATDDFLARWFEDASGDLYEGPTDITNWKNLDLDSNPETAKRGLLLAFSRAAEEAADARDLTPLREWLDLGHFARFLAMEILTDHWDGYISPNNYRVYRNPADGKFYFIPHGADQLFRNSINSLHGSSRGRSVVTEAFRSSEEGRQLIEEAMRYLLATVWNPARLEEQARQDYERLHPHIVADPKRPFDLMEVEDRVKDTLGYFRKAERMKRWQLLALEDPDLQDRMSRMSSRSRWGSSRGRR
;
A
#
# COMPACT_ATOMS: atom_id res chain seq x y z
N MET A 1 49.46 51.86 1.19
CA MET A 1 48.03 51.92 0.81
C MET A 1 47.44 50.52 0.82
N LYS A 2 46.40 50.34 1.65
CA LYS A 2 45.32 49.34 1.59
C LYS A 2 45.66 47.84 1.69
N HIS A 3 45.48 47.36 2.93
CA HIS A 3 44.92 46.07 3.27
C HIS A 3 43.70 45.68 2.39
N LYS A 4 43.64 44.40 2.00
CA LYS A 4 42.40 43.63 1.85
C LYS A 4 42.60 42.26 2.50
N PRO A 5 41.93 41.96 3.62
CA PRO A 5 41.77 40.60 4.11
C PRO A 5 40.42 40.00 3.69
N HIS A 6 40.44 38.67 3.51
CA HIS A 6 39.39 37.67 3.67
C HIS A 6 38.01 37.83 2.99
N CYS A 7 37.74 36.82 2.16
CA CYS A 7 36.43 36.39 1.66
C CYS A 7 35.56 35.86 2.82
N PRO A 8 34.26 36.21 2.94
CA PRO A 8 33.37 35.58 3.92
C PRO A 8 32.79 34.24 3.41
N PRO A 9 32.35 33.34 4.31
CA PRO A 9 32.24 31.91 4.06
C PRO A 9 31.00 31.49 3.25
N CYS A 10 31.15 30.39 2.52
CA CYS A 10 30.12 29.71 1.74
C CYS A 10 28.99 29.15 2.63
N LEU A 11 27.76 29.24 2.11
CA LEU A 11 26.46 28.78 2.66
C LEU A 11 26.49 27.42 3.38
N GLY A 12 27.34 26.49 2.94
CA GLY A 12 27.49 25.16 3.52
C GLY A 12 28.01 25.15 4.96
N ARG A 13 28.82 26.15 5.37
CA ARG A 13 29.28 26.24 6.77
C ARG A 13 28.21 26.81 7.70
N ILE A 14 27.35 27.73 7.25
CA ILE A 14 26.27 28.29 8.08
C ILE A 14 25.18 27.24 8.32
N LEU A 15 24.79 26.49 7.28
CA LEU A 15 23.90 25.34 7.41
C LEU A 15 24.51 24.25 8.28
N ALA A 16 25.81 23.96 8.14
CA ALA A 16 26.49 23.01 9.01
C ALA A 16 26.51 23.48 10.47
N THR A 17 26.81 24.74 10.79
CA THR A 17 26.84 25.20 12.18
C THR A 17 25.47 25.18 12.85
N LEU A 18 24.39 25.52 12.12
CA LEU A 18 23.01 25.40 12.62
C LEU A 18 22.56 23.94 12.78
N LEU A 19 22.97 23.04 11.90
CA LEU A 19 22.68 21.61 12.01
C LEU A 19 23.52 20.90 13.08
N THR A 20 24.79 21.28 13.27
CA THR A 20 25.71 20.65 14.23
C THR A 20 25.39 21.05 15.67
N ALA A 21 24.77 22.22 15.89
CA ALA A 21 24.24 22.61 17.20
C ALA A 21 22.97 21.83 17.60
N CYS A 22 22.28 21.19 16.65
CA CYS A 22 20.97 20.55 16.83
C CYS A 22 21.02 19.01 16.89
N THR A 23 22.19 18.37 16.87
CA THR A 23 22.34 16.91 16.95
C THR A 23 22.82 16.43 18.33
N LEU A 24 22.12 16.82 19.39
CA LEU A 24 22.20 16.19 20.72
C LEU A 24 20.78 15.80 21.17
N PRO A 25 20.61 14.66 21.89
CA PRO A 25 19.30 14.11 22.18
C PRO A 25 18.52 15.02 23.14
N ALA A 26 17.19 15.02 23.00
CA ALA A 26 16.25 15.80 23.79
C ALA A 26 16.54 15.78 25.30
N MET A 27 17.00 16.89 25.86
CA MET A 27 16.93 17.21 27.30
C MET A 27 17.11 18.73 27.50
N ALA A 28 16.17 19.31 28.25
CA ALA A 28 16.30 20.45 29.15
C ALA A 28 16.75 21.85 28.61
N GLU A 29 15.86 22.83 28.83
CA GLU A 29 16.05 24.29 28.77
C GLU A 29 16.51 24.87 27.42
N GLU A 30 15.52 25.22 26.58
CA GLU A 30 15.67 26.02 25.35
C GLU A 30 16.13 27.45 25.69
N THR A 31 17.45 27.71 25.67
CA THR A 31 17.96 29.09 25.59
C THR A 31 17.84 29.61 24.14
N PRO A 32 17.22 30.79 23.90
CA PRO A 32 17.09 31.35 22.57
C PRO A 32 18.45 31.65 21.92
N SER A 33 18.53 31.50 20.59
CA SER A 33 19.74 31.81 19.83
C SER A 33 20.00 33.33 19.82
N THR A 34 21.22 33.74 20.21
CA THR A 34 21.65 35.16 20.23
C THR A 34 21.97 35.72 18.84
N ILE A 35 21.92 34.91 17.79
CA ILE A 35 22.24 35.29 16.42
C ILE A 35 20.95 35.75 15.71
N ASP A 36 20.94 36.97 15.16
CA ASP A 36 19.88 37.44 14.26
C ASP A 36 20.02 36.72 12.90
N PRO A 37 19.02 35.93 12.45
CA PRO A 37 19.05 35.23 11.16
C PRO A 37 19.33 36.15 9.96
N MET A 38 19.07 37.45 10.09
CA MET A 38 19.22 38.45 9.04
C MET A 38 20.63 39.03 8.92
N ASP A 39 21.51 38.83 9.89
CA ASP A 39 22.88 39.38 9.89
C ASP A 39 23.73 38.88 8.70
N HIS A 40 23.29 37.80 8.03
CA HIS A 40 24.03 37.16 6.94
C HIS A 40 23.38 37.29 5.55
N VAL A 41 22.28 38.05 5.39
CA VAL A 41 21.54 38.14 4.11
C VAL A 41 21.61 39.56 3.52
N ARG A 42 22.47 39.82 2.52
CA ARG A 42 22.56 41.11 1.77
C ARG A 42 22.68 40.93 0.25
N GLY A 43 22.13 41.87 -0.54
CA GLY A 43 22.35 42.03 -2.00
C GLY A 43 21.21 41.59 -2.94
N ARG A 44 21.37 41.73 -4.28
CA ARG A 44 20.35 41.44 -5.33
C ARG A 44 19.79 40.00 -5.36
N ARG A 45 20.33 39.08 -4.53
CA ARG A 45 19.81 37.72 -4.30
C ARG A 45 18.84 37.64 -3.10
N LEU A 46 18.47 38.76 -2.50
CA LEU A 46 17.58 38.83 -1.33
C LEU A 46 16.21 38.22 -1.63
N SER A 47 15.57 38.59 -2.74
CA SER A 47 14.26 38.04 -3.14
C SER A 47 14.28 36.53 -3.43
N GLU A 48 15.30 36.03 -4.13
CA GLU A 48 15.49 34.59 -4.37
C GLU A 48 15.76 33.80 -3.08
N ARG A 49 16.54 34.38 -2.15
CA ARG A 49 16.82 33.77 -0.83
C ARG A 49 15.59 33.81 0.08
N MET A 50 14.82 34.89 0.07
CA MET A 50 13.59 35.03 0.86
C MET A 50 12.52 34.02 0.46
N GLY A 51 12.44 33.65 -0.83
CA GLY A 51 11.53 32.59 -1.29
C GLY A 51 11.86 31.18 -0.76
N GLN A 52 13.06 30.97 -0.21
CA GLN A 52 13.44 29.71 0.44
C GLN A 52 13.18 29.74 1.95
N LEU A 53 13.11 30.93 2.56
CA LEU A 53 12.93 31.09 4.00
C LEU A 53 11.54 30.67 4.46
N VAL A 54 10.48 30.93 3.67
CA VAL A 54 9.11 30.58 4.07
C VAL A 54 8.93 29.06 4.24
N PRO A 55 9.33 28.20 3.29
CA PRO A 55 9.24 26.75 3.48
C PRO A 55 10.23 26.23 4.52
N PHE A 56 11.39 26.87 4.69
CA PHE A 56 12.37 26.52 5.71
C PHE A 56 11.84 26.79 7.13
N SER A 57 11.23 27.95 7.39
CA SER A 57 10.55 28.26 8.65
C SER A 57 9.52 27.20 9.01
N ARG A 58 8.76 26.71 8.03
CA ARG A 58 7.75 25.69 8.30
C ARG A 58 8.38 24.37 8.73
N GLY A 59 9.45 23.93 8.04
CA GLY A 59 10.22 22.76 8.47
C GLY A 59 10.84 22.93 9.86
N MET A 60 11.33 24.13 10.20
CA MET A 60 11.82 24.46 11.55
C MET A 60 10.72 24.31 12.61
N ALA A 61 9.52 24.85 12.35
CA ALA A 61 8.40 24.73 13.28
C ALA A 61 7.97 23.27 13.49
N GLU A 62 8.01 22.44 12.44
CA GLU A 62 7.69 21.00 12.51
C GLU A 62 8.67 20.21 13.38
N VAL A 63 9.95 20.63 13.46
CA VAL A 63 10.96 20.01 14.34
C VAL A 63 11.05 20.66 15.73
N GLY A 64 10.10 21.53 16.07
CA GLY A 64 10.02 22.16 17.40
C GLY A 64 10.66 23.54 17.52
N LEU A 65 11.28 24.06 16.45
CA LEU A 65 11.91 25.38 16.43
C LEU A 65 10.92 26.48 16.03
N GLY A 66 9.75 26.52 16.66
CA GLY A 66 8.63 27.40 16.29
C GLY A 66 8.94 28.89 16.42
N TYR A 67 9.59 29.31 17.50
CA TYR A 67 9.92 30.70 17.78
C TYR A 67 10.90 31.27 16.75
N GLU A 68 11.96 30.52 16.44
CA GLU A 68 12.93 30.93 15.42
C GLU A 68 12.30 30.91 14.01
N ALA A 69 11.42 29.94 13.73
CA ALA A 69 10.62 29.94 12.52
C ALA A 69 9.77 31.21 12.38
N ALA A 70 9.12 31.64 13.47
CA ALA A 70 8.29 32.83 13.51
C ALA A 70 9.11 34.13 13.31
N ARG A 71 10.27 34.23 13.96
CA ARG A 71 11.22 35.35 13.75
C ARG A 71 11.66 35.44 12.29
N LEU A 72 12.00 34.31 11.67
CA LEU A 72 12.39 34.25 10.27
C LEU A 72 11.24 34.71 9.34
N LEU A 73 10.00 34.31 9.62
CA LEU A 73 8.83 34.76 8.85
C LEU A 73 8.58 36.27 9.00
N ARG A 74 8.74 36.84 10.21
CA ARG A 74 8.66 38.31 10.41
C ARG A 74 9.74 39.03 9.61
N ALA A 75 10.94 38.48 9.58
CA ALA A 75 12.02 39.05 8.78
C ALA A 75 11.69 39.01 7.29
N VAL A 76 11.07 37.93 6.79
CA VAL A 76 10.56 37.85 5.41
C VAL A 76 9.54 38.96 5.13
N ILE A 77 8.60 39.18 6.05
CA ILE A 77 7.56 40.23 5.91
C ILE A 77 8.21 41.62 5.86
N ALA A 78 9.12 41.91 6.80
CA ALA A 78 9.76 43.22 6.93
C ALA A 78 10.59 43.62 5.68
N HIS A 79 11.24 42.64 5.05
CA HIS A 79 12.14 42.90 3.92
C HIS A 79 11.47 42.77 2.54
N SER A 80 10.20 42.32 2.47
CA SER A 80 9.46 42.17 1.21
C SER A 80 7.95 42.45 1.36
N PRO A 81 7.53 43.59 1.94
CA PRO A 81 6.15 43.82 2.38
C PRO A 81 5.07 43.60 1.31
N ASP A 82 5.36 43.93 0.04
CA ASP A 82 4.41 43.78 -1.09
C ASP A 82 4.59 42.48 -1.90
N GLY A 83 5.50 41.59 -1.48
CA GLY A 83 5.84 40.35 -2.18
C GLY A 83 4.90 39.18 -1.86
N ASP A 84 4.79 38.23 -2.80
CA ASP A 84 4.05 36.96 -2.59
C ASP A 84 4.52 36.23 -1.33
N GLN A 85 5.83 36.27 -1.06
CA GLN A 85 6.44 35.61 0.09
C GLN A 85 6.09 36.27 1.42
N ALA A 86 5.95 37.59 1.49
CA ALA A 86 5.49 38.26 2.70
C ALA A 86 4.00 38.03 2.95
N ARG A 87 3.18 37.98 1.89
CA ARG A 87 1.77 37.57 2.01
C ARG A 87 1.66 36.16 2.58
N GLU A 88 2.44 35.23 2.05
CA GLU A 88 2.48 33.84 2.53
C GLU A 88 2.98 33.75 3.98
N ALA A 89 4.09 34.43 4.31
CA ALA A 89 4.61 34.49 5.68
C ALA A 89 3.61 35.08 6.67
N THR A 90 2.91 36.15 6.28
CA THR A 90 1.84 36.75 7.10
C THR A 90 0.69 35.77 7.33
N GLN A 91 0.29 35.04 6.30
CA GLN A 91 -0.74 34.00 6.42
C GLN A 91 -0.30 32.86 7.34
N ILE A 92 0.97 32.46 7.32
CA ILE A 92 1.51 31.43 8.23
C ILE A 92 1.52 31.91 9.68
N LEU A 93 1.96 33.14 9.95
CA LEU A 93 1.90 33.68 11.32
C LEU A 93 0.45 33.80 11.82
N LYS A 94 -0.47 34.20 10.96
CA LYS A 94 -1.92 34.23 11.26
C LYS A 94 -2.46 32.85 11.57
N SER A 95 -2.07 31.86 10.77
CA SER A 95 -2.54 30.49 10.94
C SER A 95 -1.92 29.78 12.12
N TRP A 96 -0.80 30.25 12.64
CA TRP A 96 -0.26 29.83 13.93
C TRP A 96 -0.88 30.59 15.10
N GLY A 97 -1.74 31.58 14.86
CA GLY A 97 -2.37 32.39 15.89
C GLY A 97 -1.40 33.32 16.62
N ILE A 98 -0.31 33.71 15.97
CA ILE A 98 0.76 34.52 16.57
C ILE A 98 1.02 35.83 15.82
N ASP A 99 0.23 36.16 14.80
CA ASP A 99 0.42 37.37 13.99
C ASP A 99 0.23 38.68 14.76
N GLN A 100 -0.52 38.64 15.87
CA GLN A 100 -0.71 39.78 16.78
C GLN A 100 0.23 39.74 17.98
N LEU A 101 1.02 38.68 18.15
CA LEU A 101 2.00 38.60 19.23
C LEU A 101 3.28 39.35 18.85
N GLU A 102 3.82 40.09 19.81
CA GLU A 102 5.19 40.58 19.75
C GLU A 102 6.15 39.41 20.02
N PHE A 103 7.28 39.32 19.31
CA PHE A 103 8.22 38.21 19.45
C PHE A 103 9.39 38.65 20.31
N THR A 104 9.41 38.18 21.56
CA THR A 104 10.46 38.47 22.53
C THR A 104 10.98 37.19 23.16
N ASP A 105 12.24 37.18 23.59
CA ASP A 105 12.82 35.97 24.21
C ASP A 105 12.06 35.54 25.47
N THR A 106 11.42 36.50 26.14
CA THR A 106 10.57 36.28 27.32
C THR A 106 9.27 35.53 27.01
N ASN A 107 8.77 35.54 25.77
CA ASN A 107 7.54 34.83 25.39
C ASN A 107 7.76 33.69 24.38
N ALA A 108 9.01 33.36 24.07
CA ALA A 108 9.40 32.30 23.15
C ALA A 108 8.74 30.95 23.45
N ALA A 109 8.69 30.53 24.72
CA ALA A 109 8.05 29.28 25.14
C ALA A 109 6.54 29.26 24.87
N THR A 110 5.86 30.40 25.06
CA THR A 110 4.43 30.53 24.73
C THR A 110 4.21 30.45 23.23
N ILE A 111 5.05 31.13 22.43
CA ILE A 111 4.99 31.06 20.96
C ILE A 111 5.22 29.63 20.48
N ASN A 112 6.25 28.93 20.97
CA ASN A 112 6.54 27.54 20.66
C ASN A 112 5.35 26.63 20.95
N ARG A 113 4.74 26.76 22.13
CA ARG A 113 3.55 26.00 22.52
C ARG A 113 2.38 26.27 21.58
N THR A 114 2.06 27.54 21.31
CA THR A 114 0.94 27.93 20.43
C THR A 114 1.12 27.40 19.00
N ILE A 115 2.34 27.50 18.45
CA ILE A 115 2.67 26.94 17.14
C ILE A 115 2.49 25.41 17.15
N ARG A 116 3.05 24.73 18.17
CA ARG A 116 2.95 23.27 18.29
C ARG A 116 1.51 22.79 18.36
N GLU A 117 0.67 23.43 19.19
CA GLU A 117 -0.76 23.14 19.28
C GLU A 117 -1.48 23.32 17.93
N HIS A 118 -1.13 24.37 17.18
CA HIS A 118 -1.65 24.57 15.83
C HIS A 118 -1.21 23.47 14.85
N LEU A 119 0.08 23.12 14.83
CA LEU A 119 0.59 22.07 13.95
C LEU A 119 -0.05 20.71 14.24
N VAL A 120 -0.26 20.39 15.52
CA VAL A 120 -0.98 19.17 15.94
C VAL A 120 -2.42 19.19 15.45
N ARG A 121 -3.15 20.31 15.62
CA ARG A 121 -4.52 20.45 15.10
C ARG A 121 -4.61 20.32 13.59
N ASN A 122 -3.71 20.98 12.85
CA ASN A 122 -3.67 20.89 11.38
C ASN A 122 -3.36 19.47 10.91
N ARG A 123 -2.42 18.78 11.58
CA ARG A 123 -2.10 17.39 11.27
C ARG A 123 -3.30 16.47 11.55
N GLN A 124 -3.99 16.66 12.67
CA GLN A 124 -5.18 15.87 12.99
C GLN A 124 -6.28 16.09 11.95
N ALA A 125 -6.54 17.34 11.57
CA ALA A 125 -7.51 17.64 10.51
C ALA A 125 -7.15 16.93 9.19
N LEU A 126 -5.88 16.90 8.80
CA LEU A 126 -5.45 16.16 7.60
C LEU A 126 -5.66 14.65 7.71
N ILE A 127 -5.36 14.08 8.88
CA ILE A 127 -5.65 12.66 9.17
C ILE A 127 -7.16 12.41 9.05
N ASP A 128 -7.99 13.33 9.54
CA ASP A 128 -9.46 13.22 9.44
C ASP A 128 -9.93 13.29 7.98
N HIS A 129 -9.31 14.11 7.12
CA HIS A 129 -9.59 14.11 5.68
C HIS A 129 -9.22 12.79 5.01
N LYS A 130 -8.09 12.18 5.41
CA LYS A 130 -7.67 10.87 4.90
C LYS A 130 -8.59 9.75 5.36
N ARG A 131 -8.94 9.76 6.64
CA ARG A 131 -9.89 8.82 7.21
C ARG A 131 -11.28 8.98 6.59
N MET A 132 -11.69 10.20 6.22
CA MET A 132 -12.89 10.44 5.42
C MET A 132 -12.81 9.71 4.06
N GLU A 133 -11.69 9.77 3.33
CA GLU A 133 -11.51 8.99 2.09
C GLU A 133 -11.68 7.48 2.34
N THR A 134 -11.08 6.96 3.42
CA THR A 134 -11.21 5.55 3.82
C THR A 134 -12.65 5.19 4.15
N LEU A 135 -13.35 6.01 4.95
CA LEU A 135 -14.75 5.83 5.33
C LEU A 135 -15.67 5.80 4.10
N LEU A 136 -15.43 6.66 3.11
CA LEU A 136 -16.14 6.61 1.83
C LEU A 136 -15.85 5.34 1.05
N ALA A 137 -14.60 4.87 1.04
CA ALA A 137 -14.24 3.62 0.38
C ALA A 137 -14.94 2.40 1.00
N ILE A 138 -15.25 2.43 2.30
CA ILE A 138 -16.02 1.39 3.02
C ILE A 138 -17.53 1.69 3.13
N GLY A 139 -18.04 2.68 2.40
CA GLY A 139 -19.48 2.99 2.34
C GLY A 139 -20.07 3.64 3.59
N ARG A 140 -19.24 4.15 4.51
CA ARG A 140 -19.67 4.82 5.75
C ARG A 140 -19.82 6.33 5.54
N THR A 141 -20.60 6.72 4.53
CA THR A 141 -20.75 8.13 4.12
C THR A 141 -21.27 9.04 5.24
N GLY A 142 -22.21 8.55 6.07
CA GLY A 142 -22.72 9.32 7.22
C GLY A 142 -21.71 9.53 8.36
N GLU A 143 -20.69 8.68 8.49
CA GLU A 143 -19.56 8.94 9.39
C GLU A 143 -18.52 9.84 8.75
N ALA A 144 -18.26 9.63 7.45
CA ALA A 144 -17.41 10.48 6.66
C ALA A 144 -17.88 11.95 6.70
N SER A 145 -19.20 12.20 6.62
CA SER A 145 -19.78 13.54 6.67
C SER A 145 -19.62 14.22 8.03
N LYS A 146 -19.87 13.51 9.13
CA LYS A 146 -19.65 14.01 10.51
C LYS A 146 -18.18 14.35 10.75
N LEU A 147 -17.28 13.47 10.33
CA LEU A 147 -15.83 13.69 10.45
C LEU A 147 -15.40 14.89 9.61
N MET A 148 -15.93 15.02 8.40
CA MET A 148 -15.64 16.12 7.49
C MET A 148 -16.12 17.46 8.03
N GLU A 149 -17.32 17.53 8.63
CA GLU A 149 -17.83 18.75 9.26
C GLU A 149 -16.87 19.28 10.33
N ALA A 150 -16.41 18.40 11.22
CA ALA A 150 -15.41 18.74 12.24
C ALA A 150 -14.07 19.18 11.64
N ALA A 151 -13.60 18.48 10.61
CA ALA A 151 -12.32 18.79 9.95
C ALA A 151 -12.37 20.11 9.17
N LEU A 152 -13.52 20.51 8.62
CA LEU A 152 -13.70 21.77 7.89
C LEU A 152 -13.72 23.01 8.78
N ALA A 153 -14.05 22.86 10.06
CA ALA A 153 -13.99 23.92 11.06
C ALA A 153 -12.55 24.39 11.34
N ILE A 154 -11.55 23.60 10.95
CA ILE A 154 -10.13 23.93 11.09
C ILE A 154 -9.65 24.62 9.80
N GLU A 155 -9.19 25.86 9.92
CA GLU A 155 -8.60 26.58 8.80
C GLU A 155 -7.17 26.12 8.53
N LEU A 156 -7.00 25.29 7.50
CA LEU A 156 -5.68 24.86 7.06
C LEU A 156 -4.98 25.93 6.21
N THR A 157 -3.65 25.99 6.33
CA THR A 157 -2.79 26.92 5.56
C THR A 157 -1.54 26.22 5.05
N GLY A 158 -0.79 26.87 4.15
CA GLY A 158 0.44 26.32 3.57
C GLY A 158 0.23 24.96 2.90
N GLU A 159 1.16 24.02 3.09
CA GLU A 159 1.09 22.68 2.49
C GLU A 159 -0.05 21.86 3.07
N SER A 160 -0.50 22.12 4.31
CA SER A 160 -1.69 21.44 4.84
C SER A 160 -2.94 21.81 4.04
N LYS A 161 -3.08 23.08 3.65
CA LYS A 161 -4.16 23.52 2.77
C LYS A 161 -4.05 22.88 1.39
N GLU A 162 -2.84 22.85 0.82
CA GLU A 162 -2.61 22.19 -0.47
C GLU A 162 -2.91 20.69 -0.39
N MET A 163 -2.53 20.02 0.69
CA MET A 163 -2.80 18.60 0.90
C MET A 163 -4.30 18.33 1.02
N GLN A 164 -5.02 19.13 1.81
CA GLN A 164 -6.49 19.09 1.87
C GLN A 164 -7.10 19.25 0.47
N GLN A 165 -6.65 20.26 -0.28
CA GLN A 165 -7.12 20.48 -1.65
C GLN A 165 -6.84 19.27 -2.55
N ARG A 166 -5.67 18.63 -2.44
CA ARG A 166 -5.33 17.41 -3.19
C ARG A 166 -6.22 16.23 -2.81
N ILE A 167 -6.43 16.00 -1.52
CA ILE A 167 -7.32 14.93 -1.01
C ILE A 167 -8.73 15.11 -1.57
N LEU A 168 -9.30 16.30 -1.39
CA LEU A 168 -10.66 16.60 -1.85
C LEU A 168 -10.77 16.56 -3.38
N ALA A 169 -9.77 17.08 -4.10
CA ALA A 169 -9.78 17.05 -5.55
C ALA A 169 -9.71 15.61 -6.10
N GLY A 170 -9.02 14.68 -5.41
CA GLY A 170 -9.03 13.25 -5.72
C GLY A 170 -10.43 12.62 -5.70
N LEU A 171 -11.29 13.10 -4.80
CA LEU A 171 -12.70 12.72 -4.68
C LEU A 171 -13.63 13.60 -5.51
N SER A 172 -13.10 14.48 -6.36
CA SER A 172 -13.89 15.48 -7.09
C SER A 172 -14.73 16.35 -6.13
N LEU A 173 -14.14 16.84 -5.05
CA LEU A 173 -14.75 17.72 -4.04
C LEU A 173 -13.97 19.04 -3.90
N SER A 174 -14.66 20.07 -3.40
CA SER A 174 -14.05 21.36 -3.02
C SER A 174 -14.28 21.66 -1.55
N ALA A 175 -13.24 22.14 -0.85
CA ALA A 175 -13.38 22.60 0.53
C ALA A 175 -14.37 23.77 0.65
N LEU A 176 -14.47 24.63 -0.37
CA LEU A 176 -15.40 25.76 -0.37
C LEU A 176 -16.84 25.27 -0.42
N GLU A 177 -17.16 24.38 -1.37
CA GLU A 177 -18.51 23.82 -1.53
C GLU A 177 -18.95 23.08 -0.26
N LEU A 178 -18.04 22.33 0.36
CA LEU A 178 -18.35 21.62 1.60
C LEU A 178 -18.54 22.55 2.81
N ARG A 179 -17.92 23.74 2.82
CA ARG A 179 -18.15 24.76 3.87
C ARG A 179 -19.45 25.53 3.65
N GLU A 180 -19.85 25.73 2.40
CA GLU A 180 -21.12 26.37 2.05
C GLU A 180 -22.31 25.43 2.30
N ALA A 181 -22.08 24.11 2.26
CA ALA A 181 -23.06 23.10 2.64
C ALA A 181 -23.44 23.27 4.13
N ARG A 182 -24.73 23.47 4.40
CA ARG A 182 -25.25 23.66 5.77
C ARG A 182 -25.65 22.32 6.38
N GLY A 183 -24.80 21.82 7.28
CA GLY A 183 -25.04 20.62 8.08
C GLY A 183 -24.60 19.30 7.42
N THR A 184 -24.60 18.25 8.24
CA THR A 184 -24.07 16.92 7.89
C THR A 184 -24.73 16.30 6.66
N ASP A 185 -26.03 16.48 6.46
CA ASP A 185 -26.78 15.84 5.37
C ASP A 185 -26.40 16.42 4.00
N ALA A 186 -26.16 17.74 3.95
CA ALA A 186 -25.70 18.41 2.75
C ALA A 186 -24.26 17.96 2.41
N ILE A 187 -23.38 17.88 3.41
CA ILE A 187 -22.02 17.36 3.26
C ILE A 187 -22.06 15.91 2.75
N GLU A 188 -22.89 15.06 3.35
CA GLU A 188 -23.07 13.66 2.93
C GLU A 188 -23.49 13.54 1.46
N ALA A 189 -24.43 14.36 0.99
CA ALA A 189 -24.83 14.39 -0.41
C ALA A 189 -23.68 14.78 -1.35
N HIS A 190 -22.85 15.76 -0.96
CA HIS A 190 -21.65 16.14 -1.70
C HIS A 190 -20.62 15.00 -1.74
N LEU A 191 -20.35 14.35 -0.60
CA LEU A 191 -19.41 13.24 -0.51
C LEU A 191 -19.85 12.05 -1.38
N ALA A 192 -21.13 11.66 -1.30
CA ALA A 192 -21.70 10.57 -2.11
C ALA A 192 -21.60 10.87 -3.61
N ARG A 193 -21.87 12.12 -4.01
CA ARG A 193 -21.73 12.57 -5.39
C ARG A 193 -20.28 12.56 -5.85
N GLY A 194 -19.35 13.06 -5.04
CA GLY A 194 -17.91 13.04 -5.32
C GLY A 194 -17.37 11.61 -5.51
N ALA A 195 -17.73 10.70 -4.61
CA ALA A 195 -17.39 9.28 -4.70
C ALA A 195 -17.94 8.65 -5.99
N THR A 196 -19.16 9.00 -6.40
CA THR A 196 -19.76 8.54 -7.66
C THR A 196 -18.98 9.03 -8.87
N ILE A 197 -18.64 10.33 -8.93
CA ILE A 197 -17.86 10.91 -10.04
C ILE A 197 -16.46 10.27 -10.11
N SER A 198 -15.79 10.09 -8.98
CA SER A 198 -14.47 9.45 -8.90
C SER A 198 -14.52 8.03 -9.45
N ARG A 199 -15.50 7.23 -9.01
CA ARG A 199 -15.71 5.85 -9.47
C ARG A 199 -15.99 5.74 -10.97
N LEU A 200 -16.84 6.62 -11.51
CA LEU A 200 -17.13 6.68 -12.94
C LEU A 200 -15.90 7.12 -13.74
N GLY A 201 -15.10 8.05 -13.21
CA GLY A 201 -13.82 8.47 -13.80
C GLY A 201 -12.79 7.33 -13.88
N ASP A 202 -12.62 6.57 -12.80
CA ASP A 202 -11.77 5.37 -12.74
C ASP A 202 -12.20 4.33 -13.77
N MET A 203 -13.52 4.12 -13.92
CA MET A 203 -14.06 3.20 -14.92
C MET A 203 -13.81 3.69 -16.35
N ALA A 204 -14.06 4.97 -16.63
CA ALA A 204 -13.77 5.57 -17.94
C ALA A 204 -12.27 5.46 -18.29
N GLU A 205 -11.36 5.65 -17.32
CA GLU A 205 -9.93 5.50 -17.55
C GLU A 205 -9.52 4.09 -17.93
N PHE A 206 -10.06 3.09 -17.24
CA PHE A 206 -9.86 1.69 -17.58
C PHE A 206 -10.40 1.40 -19.00
N LEU A 207 -11.64 1.80 -19.29
CA LEU A 207 -12.29 1.53 -20.58
C LEU A 207 -11.59 2.24 -21.75
N ARG A 208 -11.03 3.45 -21.57
CA ARG A 208 -10.25 4.10 -22.65
C ARG A 208 -9.08 3.26 -23.14
N SER A 209 -8.56 2.37 -22.30
CA SER A 209 -7.49 1.44 -22.67
C SER A 209 -8.04 0.09 -23.14
N ALA A 210 -9.00 -0.47 -22.42
CA ALA A 210 -9.52 -1.82 -22.67
C ALA A 210 -10.60 -1.87 -23.76
N HIS A 211 -11.44 -0.84 -23.87
CA HIS A 211 -12.57 -0.72 -24.80
C HIS A 211 -12.80 0.76 -25.23
N PRO A 212 -11.95 1.31 -26.11
CA PRO A 212 -11.80 2.75 -26.33
C PRO A 212 -13.11 3.52 -26.61
N ASP A 213 -14.02 2.97 -27.41
CA ASP A 213 -15.26 3.66 -27.79
C ASP A 213 -16.14 3.94 -26.55
N SER A 214 -16.33 2.93 -25.70
CA SER A 214 -17.01 3.07 -24.42
C SER A 214 -16.28 4.02 -23.47
N GLY A 215 -14.95 4.00 -23.43
CA GLY A 215 -14.15 4.87 -22.56
C GLY A 215 -14.21 6.35 -22.96
N ASP A 216 -14.11 6.64 -24.24
CA ASP A 216 -14.20 8.00 -24.79
C ASP A 216 -15.64 8.53 -24.60
N ALA A 217 -16.66 7.74 -24.95
CA ALA A 217 -18.06 8.10 -24.75
C ALA A 217 -18.40 8.30 -23.26
N MET A 218 -17.91 7.43 -22.37
CA MET A 218 -18.15 7.55 -20.93
C MET A 218 -17.52 8.83 -20.37
N THR A 219 -16.34 9.21 -20.86
CA THR A 219 -15.69 10.46 -20.45
C THR A 219 -16.56 11.66 -20.80
N ALA A 220 -17.15 11.70 -22.00
CA ALA A 220 -18.06 12.75 -22.42
C ALA A 220 -19.37 12.74 -21.60
N LEU A 221 -19.93 11.55 -21.33
CA LEU A 221 -21.14 11.38 -20.54
C LEU A 221 -20.96 11.85 -19.09
N VAL A 222 -19.83 11.55 -18.44
CA VAL A 222 -19.53 12.03 -17.08
C VAL A 222 -19.53 13.56 -17.05
N LYS A 223 -18.94 14.21 -18.06
CA LYS A 223 -18.94 15.67 -18.16
C LYS A 223 -20.33 16.25 -18.38
N LYS A 224 -21.18 15.61 -19.19
CA LYS A 224 -22.57 16.08 -19.41
C LYS A 224 -23.44 15.94 -18.16
N VAL A 225 -23.38 14.79 -17.49
CA VAL A 225 -24.22 14.51 -16.30
C VAL A 225 -23.70 15.24 -15.06
N TYR A 226 -22.38 15.41 -14.95
CA TYR A 226 -21.71 16.10 -13.85
C TYR A 226 -20.77 17.18 -14.39
N PRO A 227 -21.28 18.34 -14.85
CA PRO A 227 -20.45 19.43 -15.38
C PRO A 227 -19.37 19.92 -14.41
N GLU A 228 -19.62 19.80 -13.11
CA GLU A 228 -18.64 20.08 -12.06
C GLU A 228 -17.36 19.23 -12.15
N SER A 229 -17.44 18.04 -12.76
CA SER A 229 -16.30 17.12 -12.93
C SER A 229 -15.18 17.74 -13.77
N GLU A 230 -15.50 18.56 -14.77
CA GLU A 230 -14.52 19.17 -15.66
C GLU A 230 -13.76 20.31 -14.98
N ARG A 231 -14.48 21.21 -14.29
CA ARG A 231 -13.86 22.28 -13.49
C ARG A 231 -12.92 21.68 -12.45
N ARG A 232 -13.33 20.56 -11.84
CA ARG A 232 -12.57 19.85 -10.80
C ARG A 232 -11.38 19.08 -11.39
N GLU A 233 -11.49 18.55 -12.60
CA GLU A 233 -10.35 17.95 -13.33
C GLU A 233 -9.29 18.99 -13.69
N GLN A 234 -9.70 20.18 -14.14
CA GLN A 234 -8.78 21.29 -14.41
C GLN A 234 -8.07 21.76 -13.13
N ALA A 235 -8.78 21.85 -12.00
CA ALA A 235 -8.17 22.13 -10.70
C ALA A 235 -7.15 21.05 -10.30
N ARG A 236 -7.50 19.75 -10.43
CA ARG A 236 -6.56 18.63 -10.21
C ARG A 236 -5.30 18.75 -11.06
N ASN A 237 -5.45 19.00 -12.36
CA ASN A 237 -4.34 19.09 -13.30
C ASN A 237 -3.45 20.31 -13.02
N SER A 238 -4.04 21.44 -12.64
CA SER A 238 -3.32 22.66 -12.27
C SER A 238 -2.47 22.45 -11.02
N GLU A 239 -3.03 21.84 -9.98
CA GLU A 239 -2.29 21.48 -8.76
C GLU A 239 -1.18 20.45 -9.02
N ARG A 240 -1.46 19.42 -9.85
CA ARG A 240 -0.44 18.45 -10.27
C ARG A 240 0.72 19.11 -10.99
N ASN A 241 0.44 20.04 -11.90
CA ASN A 241 1.46 20.79 -12.63
C ASN A 241 2.26 21.72 -11.71
N ARG A 242 1.60 22.36 -10.74
CA ARG A 242 2.24 23.17 -9.70
C ARG A 242 3.23 22.36 -8.89
N PHE A 243 2.84 21.17 -8.44
CA PHE A 243 3.70 20.24 -7.70
C PHE A 243 4.91 19.76 -8.53
N ARG A 244 4.68 19.38 -9.80
CA ARG A 244 5.77 19.01 -10.72
C ARG A 244 6.80 20.13 -10.88
N ASN A 245 6.32 21.37 -10.95
CA ASN A 245 7.15 22.56 -11.10
C ASN A 245 7.87 22.94 -9.78
N PHE A 246 7.29 22.61 -8.62
CA PHE A 246 7.87 22.82 -7.31
C PHE A 246 9.04 21.84 -7.02
N PHE A 247 8.85 20.55 -7.30
CA PHE A 247 9.85 19.51 -7.02
C PHE A 247 11.02 19.47 -8.01
N SER A 248 10.78 19.81 -9.29
CA SER A 248 11.85 19.90 -10.30
C SER A 248 12.89 20.99 -10.00
N ARG A 249 12.60 21.92 -9.08
CA ARG A 249 13.45 23.07 -8.77
C ARG A 249 14.23 22.97 -7.44
N ARG A 250 14.03 21.94 -6.60
CA ARG A 250 14.52 21.99 -5.20
C ARG A 250 15.25 20.77 -4.61
N LEU A 251 15.44 19.67 -5.33
CA LEU A 251 16.20 18.52 -4.81
C LEU A 251 17.37 18.10 -5.71
N PRO A 252 18.62 18.01 -5.19
CA PRO A 252 19.67 17.27 -5.86
C PRO A 252 19.27 15.79 -5.97
N GLU A 253 19.67 15.12 -7.06
CA GLU A 253 19.15 13.83 -7.53
C GLU A 253 19.09 12.73 -6.46
N ASN A 254 20.11 12.69 -5.63
CA ASN A 254 20.33 11.77 -4.52
C ASN A 254 19.32 11.93 -3.36
N ALA A 255 18.70 13.10 -3.18
CA ALA A 255 17.69 13.38 -2.16
C ALA A 255 16.24 13.19 -2.66
N ARG A 256 16.05 12.81 -3.93
CA ARG A 256 14.73 12.51 -4.50
C ARG A 256 14.24 11.14 -4.01
N PRO A 257 12.91 10.95 -3.84
CA PRO A 257 12.32 9.62 -3.68
C PRO A 257 12.83 8.68 -4.78
N PRO A 258 13.01 7.37 -4.54
CA PRO A 258 13.56 6.43 -5.53
C PRO A 258 12.86 6.48 -6.90
N ALA A 259 11.57 6.84 -6.92
CA ALA A 259 10.77 7.07 -8.12
C ALA A 259 11.14 8.32 -8.96
N LEU A 260 12.15 9.11 -8.60
CA LEU A 260 12.47 10.38 -9.30
C LEU A 260 13.99 10.60 -9.51
N ARG A 261 14.80 9.56 -9.31
CA ARG A 261 16.23 9.57 -9.65
C ARG A 261 16.36 9.32 -11.16
N VAL A 262 17.13 10.16 -11.86
CA VAL A 262 17.55 9.90 -13.24
C VAL A 262 18.88 9.19 -13.11
N ASP A 263 18.98 7.97 -13.65
CA ASP A 263 20.26 7.27 -13.73
C ASP A 263 21.09 7.94 -14.85
N ASP A 264 22.12 8.67 -14.46
CA ASP A 264 23.16 9.19 -15.36
C ASP A 264 24.19 8.08 -15.59
N ASP A 265 23.89 7.16 -16.51
CA ASP A 265 24.88 6.24 -17.06
C ASP A 265 25.74 7.02 -18.06
N GLY A 266 26.91 7.44 -17.60
CA GLY A 266 27.84 8.24 -18.39
C GLY A 266 28.32 7.52 -19.65
N GLU A 267 27.72 7.85 -20.81
CA GLU A 267 28.37 7.78 -22.11
C GLU A 267 27.94 8.93 -23.05
N ARG A 268 28.90 9.35 -23.87
CA ARG A 268 28.98 10.63 -24.61
C ARG A 268 27.93 10.80 -25.71
N GLY A 269 27.42 12.03 -25.80
CA GLY A 269 27.41 12.84 -27.04
C GLY A 269 26.59 12.33 -28.24
N GLY A 270 25.32 12.74 -28.31
CA GLY A 270 24.55 12.65 -29.55
C GLY A 270 23.12 13.15 -29.38
N ARG A 271 22.80 14.28 -30.04
CA ARG A 271 21.48 14.93 -30.09
C ARG A 271 20.29 13.95 -30.05
N ARG A 272 19.52 13.93 -28.96
CA ARG A 272 18.09 13.57 -28.95
C ARG A 272 17.35 14.32 -27.85
N GLY A 273 16.42 15.17 -28.24
CA GLY A 273 15.40 15.72 -27.34
C GLY A 273 14.38 14.63 -26.99
N GLY A 274 14.14 14.44 -25.71
CA GLY A 274 13.19 13.46 -25.20
C GLY A 274 13.20 13.44 -23.67
N SER A 275 12.41 14.34 -23.06
CA SER A 275 12.24 14.44 -21.62
C SER A 275 11.53 13.20 -21.06
N PHE A 276 12.18 12.53 -20.10
CA PHE A 276 11.64 11.43 -19.31
C PHE A 276 10.63 11.95 -18.27
N SER A 277 9.42 11.38 -18.26
CA SER A 277 8.46 11.55 -17.17
C SER A 277 7.70 10.24 -16.97
N PHE A 278 7.39 9.92 -15.71
CA PHE A 278 6.65 8.74 -15.26
C PHE A 278 5.18 8.69 -15.77
N LEU A 279 4.78 9.71 -16.53
CA LEU A 279 3.59 9.77 -17.34
C LEU A 279 4.04 10.29 -18.70
N ALA A 280 4.48 9.39 -19.58
CA ALA A 280 4.89 9.76 -20.93
C ALA A 280 3.84 10.70 -21.53
N SER A 281 4.35 11.86 -21.97
CA SER A 281 3.71 12.84 -22.81
C SER A 281 2.67 12.20 -23.71
N ARG A 282 1.38 12.49 -23.46
CA ARG A 282 0.44 12.54 -24.57
C ARG A 282 1.07 13.51 -25.57
N PRO A 283 1.17 13.18 -26.87
CA PRO A 283 1.33 14.24 -27.84
C PRO A 283 0.19 15.22 -27.58
N GLU A 284 0.48 16.52 -27.66
CA GLU A 284 -0.56 17.51 -27.92
C GLU A 284 -1.27 17.06 -29.20
N ARG A 285 -2.28 16.18 -29.05
CA ARG A 285 -3.28 15.97 -30.07
C ARG A 285 -4.04 17.27 -30.02
N GLY A 286 -3.71 18.13 -30.99
CA GLY A 286 -4.34 19.42 -31.20
C GLY A 286 -5.85 19.29 -31.05
N GLN A 287 -6.44 20.33 -30.45
CA GLN A 287 -7.87 20.65 -30.43
C GLN A 287 -8.71 19.55 -31.09
N ARG A 288 -9.00 18.46 -30.37
CA ARG A 288 -10.18 17.67 -30.72
C ARG A 288 -11.31 18.64 -30.47
N GLU A 289 -12.01 19.02 -31.54
CA GLU A 289 -13.34 19.63 -31.47
C GLU A 289 -14.11 18.95 -30.34
N GLU A 290 -14.86 19.71 -29.54
CA GLU A 290 -15.80 19.13 -28.58
C GLU A 290 -16.64 18.10 -29.32
N ALA A 291 -16.28 16.82 -29.19
CA ALA A 291 -16.98 15.76 -29.87
C ALA A 291 -18.42 15.83 -29.38
N SER A 292 -19.35 16.13 -30.29
CA SER A 292 -20.78 16.08 -30.02
C SER A 292 -21.07 14.73 -29.36
N LEU A 293 -21.83 14.72 -28.26
CA LEU A 293 -22.21 13.47 -27.64
C LEU A 293 -22.87 12.56 -28.68
N ALA A 294 -22.41 11.30 -28.70
CA ALA A 294 -23.01 10.27 -29.54
C ALA A 294 -24.53 10.23 -29.33
N SER A 295 -25.25 9.91 -30.40
CA SER A 295 -26.70 9.75 -30.38
C SER A 295 -27.13 8.63 -29.42
N ALA A 296 -28.38 8.65 -28.97
CA ALA A 296 -28.90 7.60 -28.09
C ALA A 296 -28.82 6.20 -28.71
N GLY A 297 -28.91 6.10 -30.04
CA GLY A 297 -28.70 4.86 -30.80
C GLY A 297 -27.27 4.36 -30.68
N GLU A 298 -26.28 5.20 -31.00
CA GLU A 298 -24.86 4.85 -30.89
C GLU A 298 -24.47 4.50 -29.45
N LEU A 299 -24.98 5.23 -28.45
CA LEU A 299 -24.75 4.91 -27.04
C LEU A 299 -25.36 3.57 -26.64
N ALA A 300 -26.53 3.20 -27.17
CA ALA A 300 -27.13 1.90 -26.93
C ALA A 300 -26.30 0.77 -27.57
N GLU A 301 -25.76 0.97 -28.77
CA GLU A 301 -24.87 0.02 -29.44
C GLU A 301 -23.56 -0.17 -28.67
N ILE A 302 -22.91 0.91 -28.25
CA ILE A 302 -21.69 0.87 -27.42
C ILE A 302 -21.95 0.12 -26.11
N ALA A 303 -23.11 0.33 -25.48
CA ALA A 303 -23.49 -0.36 -24.26
C ALA A 303 -23.67 -1.87 -24.48
N GLU A 304 -24.30 -2.28 -25.59
CA GLU A 304 -24.49 -3.69 -25.93
C GLU A 304 -23.16 -4.39 -26.25
N ASP A 305 -22.27 -3.71 -26.97
CA ASP A 305 -20.91 -4.20 -27.29
C ASP A 305 -20.06 -4.36 -26.01
N LEU A 306 -20.02 -3.33 -25.15
CA LEU A 306 -19.38 -3.43 -23.84
C LEU A 306 -19.98 -4.57 -22.99
N GLY A 307 -21.29 -4.81 -23.13
CA GLY A 307 -22.00 -5.89 -22.48
C GLY A 307 -21.56 -7.30 -22.90
N ALA A 308 -20.82 -7.45 -24.01
CA ALA A 308 -20.19 -8.71 -24.38
C ALA A 308 -18.95 -9.01 -23.52
N TYR A 309 -18.33 -8.00 -22.90
CA TYR A 309 -17.16 -8.16 -22.03
C TYR A 309 -17.51 -8.03 -20.54
N ASP A 310 -18.31 -7.02 -20.18
CA ASP A 310 -18.65 -6.70 -18.80
C ASP A 310 -20.04 -6.04 -18.70
N THR A 311 -21.05 -6.83 -18.38
CA THR A 311 -22.45 -6.36 -18.25
C THR A 311 -22.66 -5.45 -17.03
N GLY A 312 -21.80 -5.52 -16.01
CA GLY A 312 -21.77 -4.57 -14.90
C GLY A 312 -21.43 -3.16 -15.39
N MET A 313 -20.30 -3.03 -16.08
CA MET A 313 -19.88 -1.76 -16.67
C MET A 313 -20.84 -1.26 -17.74
N ALA A 314 -21.36 -2.15 -18.57
CA ALA A 314 -22.35 -1.80 -19.59
C ALA A 314 -23.63 -1.21 -18.98
N ARG A 315 -24.12 -1.78 -17.87
CA ARG A 315 -25.29 -1.22 -17.16
C ARG A 315 -25.00 0.14 -16.57
N GLU A 316 -23.84 0.33 -15.96
CA GLU A 316 -23.45 1.64 -15.45
C GLU A 316 -23.27 2.68 -16.55
N PHE A 317 -22.66 2.29 -17.68
CA PHE A 317 -22.52 3.12 -18.87
C PHE A 317 -23.89 3.51 -19.43
N ALA A 318 -24.80 2.55 -19.62
CA ALA A 318 -26.14 2.80 -20.14
C ALA A 318 -27.00 3.65 -19.18
N ALA A 319 -26.84 3.48 -17.87
CA ALA A 319 -27.50 4.32 -16.87
C ALA A 319 -27.01 5.77 -16.94
N LEU A 320 -25.70 5.97 -17.11
CA LEU A 320 -25.12 7.29 -17.30
C LEU A 320 -25.53 7.91 -18.64
N ALA A 321 -25.55 7.12 -19.71
CA ALA A 321 -26.04 7.51 -21.02
C ALA A 321 -27.48 8.00 -20.94
N LYS A 322 -28.36 7.26 -20.25
CA LYS A 322 -29.77 7.62 -20.03
C LYS A 322 -29.90 8.93 -19.27
N ALA A 323 -29.11 9.11 -18.20
CA ALA A 323 -29.11 10.34 -17.41
C ALA A 323 -28.66 11.57 -18.23
N ALA A 324 -27.87 11.35 -19.29
CA ALA A 324 -27.41 12.41 -20.19
C ALA A 324 -28.40 12.75 -21.31
N GLN A 325 -29.54 12.06 -21.45
CA GLN A 325 -30.51 12.32 -22.52
C GLN A 325 -31.60 13.31 -22.12
N ASP A 326 -32.00 14.14 -23.09
CA ASP A 326 -32.98 15.21 -22.90
C ASP A 326 -34.41 14.79 -23.33
N THR A 327 -34.54 13.86 -24.29
CA THR A 327 -35.85 13.40 -24.80
C THR A 327 -36.32 12.09 -24.15
N ASP A 328 -37.64 11.94 -23.99
CA ASP A 328 -38.22 10.70 -23.45
C ASP A 328 -38.03 9.49 -24.38
N SER A 329 -37.98 9.72 -25.70
CA SER A 329 -37.73 8.66 -26.69
C SER A 329 -36.32 8.07 -26.51
N ASP A 330 -35.31 8.93 -26.38
CA ASP A 330 -33.92 8.51 -26.18
C ASP A 330 -33.72 7.83 -24.82
N ARG A 331 -34.34 8.36 -23.77
CA ARG A 331 -34.36 7.73 -22.44
C ARG A 331 -35.01 6.37 -22.47
N LYS A 332 -36.09 6.19 -23.23
CA LYS A 332 -36.78 4.91 -23.39
C LYS A 332 -35.87 3.89 -24.09
N LEU A 333 -35.22 4.26 -25.19
CA LEU A 333 -34.28 3.39 -25.90
C LEU A 333 -33.15 2.86 -24.99
N LEU A 334 -32.54 3.75 -24.20
CA LEU A 334 -31.48 3.37 -23.27
C LEU A 334 -32.03 2.57 -22.07
N ASN A 335 -33.27 2.82 -21.65
CA ASN A 335 -33.94 2.03 -20.63
C ASN A 335 -34.26 0.60 -21.11
N ASP A 336 -34.64 0.44 -22.38
CA ASP A 336 -34.86 -0.86 -23.02
C ASP A 336 -33.52 -1.61 -23.12
N THR A 337 -32.43 -0.91 -23.44
CA THR A 337 -31.06 -1.47 -23.42
C THR A 337 -30.63 -1.89 -22.01
N LEU A 338 -30.85 -1.06 -21.00
CA LEU A 338 -30.65 -1.45 -19.59
C LEU A 338 -31.44 -2.70 -19.21
N SER A 339 -32.69 -2.80 -19.66
CA SER A 339 -33.55 -3.95 -19.40
C SER A 339 -33.05 -5.22 -20.09
N ARG A 340 -32.47 -5.11 -21.30
CA ARG A 340 -31.80 -6.23 -21.98
C ARG A 340 -30.54 -6.65 -21.26
N LEU A 341 -29.67 -5.70 -20.89
CA LEU A 341 -28.44 -5.96 -20.15
C LEU A 341 -28.71 -6.56 -18.76
N ALA A 342 -29.80 -6.15 -18.09
CA ALA A 342 -30.20 -6.70 -16.78
C ALA A 342 -30.69 -8.15 -16.84
N LYS A 343 -31.14 -8.62 -18.02
CA LYS A 343 -31.49 -10.03 -18.26
C LYS A 343 -30.26 -10.89 -18.56
N ARG A 344 -29.12 -10.27 -18.86
CA ARG A 344 -27.83 -10.96 -18.97
C ARG A 344 -27.22 -11.10 -17.58
N ASP A 345 -26.46 -12.16 -17.36
CA ASP A 345 -25.74 -12.34 -16.10
C ASP A 345 -24.80 -11.11 -15.89
N PRO A 346 -24.88 -10.41 -14.72
CA PRO A 346 -24.05 -9.26 -14.33
C PRO A 346 -22.54 -9.38 -14.55
N LEU A 347 -22.09 -10.61 -14.69
CA LEU A 347 -20.78 -11.02 -15.13
C LEU A 347 -21.07 -12.07 -16.20
N GLN A 348 -20.38 -12.10 -17.33
CA GLN A 348 -20.20 -13.42 -17.94
C GLN A 348 -19.53 -14.25 -16.84
N ALA A 349 -20.31 -15.14 -16.21
CA ALA A 349 -19.80 -15.95 -15.14
C ALA A 349 -18.58 -16.67 -15.72
N VAL A 350 -17.40 -16.43 -15.15
CA VAL A 350 -16.28 -17.29 -15.47
C VAL A 350 -16.80 -18.69 -15.19
N PRO A 351 -16.84 -19.58 -16.20
CA PRO A 351 -17.42 -20.89 -16.02
C PRO A 351 -16.79 -21.50 -14.77
N LYS A 352 -17.62 -22.01 -13.86
CA LYS A 352 -17.09 -22.70 -12.70
C LYS A 352 -16.33 -23.91 -13.23
N THR A 353 -15.01 -23.80 -13.24
CA THR A 353 -14.10 -24.89 -13.58
C THR A 353 -13.90 -25.76 -12.35
N GLU A 354 -13.52 -27.02 -12.56
CA GLU A 354 -13.03 -27.84 -11.47
C GLU A 354 -11.71 -27.26 -10.95
N ALA A 355 -11.41 -27.50 -9.67
CA ALA A 355 -10.13 -27.09 -9.11
C ALA A 355 -9.01 -27.88 -9.80
N PRO A 356 -8.00 -27.24 -10.40
CA PRO A 356 -6.90 -27.98 -10.99
C PRO A 356 -6.08 -28.64 -9.88
N GLY A 357 -5.84 -29.95 -9.98
CA GLY A 357 -5.03 -30.73 -9.04
C GLY A 357 -5.64 -30.88 -7.63
N GLN A 358 -4.84 -31.40 -6.70
CA GLN A 358 -5.29 -31.71 -5.35
C GLN A 358 -5.79 -30.46 -4.61
N PHE A 359 -7.02 -30.52 -4.10
CA PHE A 359 -7.61 -29.49 -3.25
C PHE A 359 -7.51 -29.91 -1.78
N PHE A 360 -6.71 -29.20 -0.98
CA PHE A 360 -6.62 -29.49 0.43
C PHE A 360 -7.71 -28.79 1.22
N LYS A 361 -8.32 -29.54 2.14
CA LYS A 361 -9.08 -28.97 3.25
C LYS A 361 -8.31 -29.29 4.53
N PRO A 362 -8.33 -28.39 5.53
CA PRO A 362 -7.81 -28.74 6.84
C PRO A 362 -8.47 -30.03 7.35
N ILE A 363 -7.66 -31.02 7.71
CA ILE A 363 -8.08 -32.29 8.31
C ILE A 363 -8.72 -32.02 9.68
N GLN A 364 -8.14 -31.06 10.42
CA GLN A 364 -8.66 -30.57 11.68
C GLN A 364 -9.34 -29.22 11.46
N GLY A 365 -10.57 -29.11 11.95
CA GLY A 365 -11.35 -27.87 11.94
C GLY A 365 -10.84 -26.87 12.99
N ASP A 366 -11.75 -26.33 13.78
CA ASP A 366 -11.37 -25.47 14.90
C ASP A 366 -10.70 -26.26 16.02
N ASP A 367 -9.63 -25.69 16.57
CA ASP A 367 -8.85 -26.24 17.68
C ASP A 367 -8.77 -25.23 18.85
N GLU A 368 -8.07 -25.59 19.92
CA GLU A 368 -7.90 -24.71 21.09
C GLU A 368 -7.30 -23.33 20.77
N ALA A 369 -6.51 -23.21 19.71
CA ALA A 369 -5.88 -21.98 19.26
C ALA A 369 -6.75 -21.15 18.30
N SER A 370 -7.79 -21.73 17.69
CA SER A 370 -8.67 -21.01 16.77
C SER A 370 -9.19 -19.67 17.32
N PRO A 371 -9.58 -19.54 18.60
CA PRO A 371 -10.05 -18.27 19.16
C PRO A 371 -9.04 -17.10 19.08
N VAL A 372 -7.73 -17.36 19.09
CA VAL A 372 -6.72 -16.29 18.98
C VAL A 372 -6.38 -15.93 17.52
N PHE A 373 -6.94 -16.66 16.54
CA PHE A 373 -6.74 -16.39 15.11
C PHE A 373 -8.03 -16.08 14.33
N ASN A 374 -9.21 -16.29 14.92
CA ASN A 374 -10.48 -16.06 14.23
C ASN A 374 -10.76 -14.57 13.94
N GLY A 375 -10.03 -13.65 14.58
CA GLY A 375 -10.14 -12.19 14.41
C GLY A 375 -11.38 -11.58 15.06
N GLN A 376 -11.93 -12.23 16.08
CA GLN A 376 -13.01 -11.65 16.89
C GLN A 376 -12.49 -10.77 18.03
N ARG A 377 -11.24 -10.98 18.48
CA ARG A 377 -10.63 -10.28 19.60
C ARG A 377 -9.18 -9.90 19.28
N VAL A 378 -8.67 -8.92 20.03
CA VAL A 378 -7.25 -8.55 20.07
C VAL A 378 -6.76 -8.82 21.49
N PRO A 379 -6.27 -10.04 21.80
CA PRO A 379 -5.73 -10.35 23.13
C PRO A 379 -4.51 -9.48 23.46
N GLU A 380 -4.29 -9.25 24.75
CA GLU A 380 -3.04 -8.69 25.28
C GLU A 380 -2.09 -9.82 25.69
N TYR A 381 -0.84 -9.75 25.21
CA TYR A 381 0.25 -10.62 25.63
C TYR A 381 1.28 -9.83 26.40
N ARG A 382 1.52 -10.23 27.65
CA ARG A 382 2.56 -9.64 28.49
C ARG A 382 3.78 -10.55 28.52
N LEU A 383 4.92 -9.99 28.15
CA LEU A 383 6.23 -10.63 28.20
C LEU A 383 7.03 -10.02 29.36
N VAL A 384 7.43 -10.85 30.31
CA VAL A 384 8.33 -10.46 31.41
C VAL A 384 9.70 -11.03 31.12
N LEU A 385 10.67 -10.14 30.91
CA LEU A 385 12.07 -10.43 30.57
C LEU A 385 12.97 -9.97 31.71
N SER A 386 13.92 -10.81 32.12
CA SER A 386 14.96 -10.40 33.05
C SER A 386 15.98 -9.47 32.36
N PRO A 387 16.81 -8.73 33.13
CA PRO A 387 17.90 -7.93 32.56
C PRO A 387 18.85 -8.75 31.67
N GLU A 388 19.15 -9.99 32.06
CA GLU A 388 20.00 -10.91 31.31
C GLU A 388 19.35 -11.31 29.97
N SER A 389 18.05 -11.59 29.98
CA SER A 389 17.30 -11.88 28.76
C SER A 389 17.28 -10.69 27.80
N ILE A 390 17.13 -9.48 28.33
CA ILE A 390 17.21 -8.25 27.52
C ILE A 390 18.58 -8.11 26.85
N GLU A 391 19.66 -8.33 27.60
CA GLU A 391 21.01 -8.23 27.06
C GLU A 391 21.29 -9.31 26.02
N SER A 392 20.78 -10.53 26.25
CA SER A 392 20.83 -11.63 25.29
C SER A 392 20.11 -11.27 23.97
N LEU A 393 18.91 -10.67 24.03
CA LEU A 393 18.19 -10.23 22.82
C LEU A 393 18.92 -9.14 22.04
N LYS A 394 19.71 -8.28 22.71
CA LYS A 394 20.52 -7.25 22.05
C LYS A 394 21.75 -7.85 21.36
N LYS A 395 22.46 -8.73 22.06
CA LYS A 395 23.72 -9.31 21.58
C LYS A 395 23.51 -10.43 20.57
N GLU A 396 22.54 -11.31 20.82
CA GLU A 396 22.27 -12.52 20.04
C GLU A 396 20.77 -12.58 19.66
N PRO A 397 20.28 -11.68 18.80
CA PRO A 397 18.85 -11.47 18.56
C PRO A 397 18.11 -12.70 18.00
N LYS A 398 18.84 -13.68 17.45
CA LYS A 398 18.28 -14.92 16.90
C LYS A 398 18.30 -16.10 17.87
N ALA A 399 19.03 -16.00 18.98
CA ALA A 399 19.03 -17.00 20.03
C ALA A 399 17.77 -16.87 20.91
N TYR A 400 17.25 -17.99 21.41
CA TYR A 400 16.16 -17.97 22.37
C TYR A 400 16.69 -17.64 23.76
N THR A 401 16.03 -16.69 24.43
CA THR A 401 16.24 -16.39 25.85
C THR A 401 14.95 -16.64 26.64
N GLU A 402 15.07 -16.76 27.96
CA GLU A 402 13.95 -17.05 28.85
C GLU A 402 13.05 -15.82 29.06
N ALA A 403 11.74 -16.06 29.12
CA ALA A 403 10.74 -15.08 29.52
C ALA A 403 9.57 -15.75 30.25
N THR A 404 8.74 -14.94 30.90
CA THR A 404 7.38 -15.34 31.27
C THR A 404 6.39 -14.74 30.28
N PHE A 405 5.48 -15.57 29.77
CA PHE A 405 4.36 -15.17 28.92
C PHE A 405 3.06 -15.18 29.73
N ILE A 406 2.27 -14.12 29.62
CA ILE A 406 0.98 -14.00 30.30
C ILE A 406 -0.09 -13.56 29.29
N CYS A 407 -1.24 -14.23 29.31
CA CYS A 407 -2.43 -13.90 28.54
C CYS A 407 -3.68 -14.15 29.39
N GLY A 408 -4.30 -13.09 29.90
CA GLY A 408 -5.39 -13.21 30.88
C GLY A 408 -4.91 -13.95 32.13
N GLU A 409 -5.59 -15.04 32.49
CA GLU A 409 -5.23 -15.89 33.65
C GLU A 409 -4.11 -16.89 33.33
N VAL A 410 -3.78 -17.10 32.04
CA VAL A 410 -2.74 -18.05 31.64
C VAL A 410 -1.37 -17.42 31.85
N ARG A 411 -0.56 -18.03 32.71
CA ARG A 411 0.85 -17.68 32.97
C ARG A 411 1.75 -18.86 32.66
N LEU A 412 2.68 -18.67 31.72
CA LEU A 412 3.66 -19.67 31.28
C LEU A 412 5.07 -19.15 31.54
N GLU A 413 5.80 -19.81 32.43
CA GLU A 413 7.18 -19.45 32.78
C GLU A 413 8.19 -20.24 31.94
N ASN A 414 9.40 -19.68 31.79
CA ASN A 414 10.49 -20.26 31.00
C ASN A 414 10.06 -20.57 29.54
N VAL A 415 9.34 -19.63 28.91
CA VAL A 415 9.14 -19.64 27.46
C VAL A 415 10.37 -19.09 26.77
N GLY A 416 10.61 -19.49 25.52
CA GLY A 416 11.66 -18.92 24.69
C GLY A 416 11.18 -17.70 23.92
N ILE A 417 11.90 -16.59 24.00
CA ILE A 417 11.72 -15.40 23.16
C ILE A 417 12.97 -15.16 22.34
N ARG A 418 12.81 -14.84 21.06
CA ARG A 418 13.87 -14.32 20.19
C ARG A 418 13.32 -13.25 19.26
N LEU A 419 14.18 -12.43 18.69
CA LEU A 419 13.78 -11.43 17.70
C LEU A 419 13.55 -12.06 16.32
N LYS A 420 12.47 -11.61 15.67
CA LYS A 420 12.10 -11.97 14.30
C LYS A 420 12.44 -10.83 13.33
N GLY A 421 12.51 -11.18 12.06
CA GLY A 421 12.69 -10.25 10.94
C GLY A 421 14.04 -10.45 10.28
N PHE A 422 14.12 -10.08 9.02
CA PHE A 422 15.38 -10.06 8.26
C PHE A 422 15.51 -8.69 7.58
N ILE A 423 16.15 -8.62 6.42
CA ILE A 423 16.22 -7.39 5.62
C ILE A 423 14.80 -6.83 5.43
N GLY A 424 14.60 -5.55 5.77
CA GLY A 424 13.31 -4.86 5.73
C GLY A 424 12.53 -4.86 7.05
N SER A 425 12.35 -6.03 7.69
CA SER A 425 11.48 -6.19 8.86
C SER A 425 12.19 -6.22 10.22
N PHE A 426 13.47 -6.58 10.26
CA PHE A 426 14.22 -6.67 11.52
C PHE A 426 14.32 -5.30 12.20
N ARG A 427 14.13 -5.30 13.52
CA ARG A 427 14.25 -4.13 14.37
C ARG A 427 14.96 -4.55 15.66
N PRO A 428 16.05 -3.87 16.07
CA PRO A 428 16.80 -4.23 17.27
C PRO A 428 15.95 -4.04 18.53
N PHE A 429 16.38 -4.63 19.65
CA PHE A 429 15.73 -4.45 20.96
C PHE A 429 16.42 -3.32 21.74
N ASP A 430 16.30 -2.10 21.25
CA ASP A 430 16.95 -0.88 21.76
C ASP A 430 16.04 -0.03 22.66
N GLY A 431 14.82 -0.49 22.93
CA GLY A 431 13.81 0.25 23.70
C GLY A 431 13.03 1.29 22.89
N GLN A 432 13.45 1.65 21.67
CA GLN A 432 12.77 2.61 20.79
C GLN A 432 12.04 1.91 19.65
N SER A 433 12.73 0.99 19.00
CA SER A 433 12.25 0.21 17.87
C SER A 433 11.12 -0.76 18.24
N LYS A 434 10.28 -1.08 17.26
CA LYS A 434 9.23 -2.10 17.36
C LYS A 434 9.75 -3.46 16.87
N SER A 435 10.39 -4.22 17.76
CA SER A 435 10.95 -5.54 17.45
C SER A 435 9.87 -6.58 17.16
N GLY A 436 10.09 -7.45 16.17
CA GLY A 436 9.26 -8.65 15.98
C GLY A 436 9.70 -9.76 16.92
N PHE A 437 8.80 -10.66 17.35
CA PHE A 437 9.13 -11.76 18.25
C PHE A 437 8.73 -13.13 17.69
N THR A 438 9.51 -14.15 18.02
CA THR A 438 9.03 -15.53 18.02
C THR A 438 8.93 -16.00 19.47
N VAL A 439 7.75 -16.46 19.86
CA VAL A 439 7.47 -17.05 21.18
C VAL A 439 7.43 -18.56 21.02
N LYS A 440 8.34 -19.27 21.70
CA LYS A 440 8.39 -20.73 21.73
C LYS A 440 8.08 -21.22 23.14
N PHE A 441 6.85 -21.64 23.36
CA PHE A 441 6.32 -22.02 24.67
C PHE A 441 7.05 -23.23 25.27
N ASN A 442 7.55 -24.12 24.41
CA ASN A 442 8.28 -25.33 24.80
C ASN A 442 9.81 -25.25 24.62
N ALA A 443 10.39 -24.04 24.57
CA ALA A 443 11.83 -23.88 24.40
C ALA A 443 12.62 -24.55 25.53
N PHE A 444 12.22 -24.28 26.79
CA PHE A 444 12.89 -24.76 28.00
C PHE A 444 12.06 -25.79 28.78
N LYS A 445 10.73 -25.85 28.57
CA LYS A 445 9.83 -26.88 29.13
C LYS A 445 9.13 -27.65 28.01
N LYS A 446 9.61 -28.87 27.70
CA LYS A 446 9.25 -29.60 26.44
C LYS A 446 7.75 -29.84 26.22
N SER A 447 6.96 -30.06 27.27
CA SER A 447 5.51 -30.30 27.20
C SER A 447 4.65 -29.04 27.25
N GLN A 448 5.25 -27.87 27.54
CA GLN A 448 4.50 -26.63 27.74
C GLN A 448 3.93 -26.10 26.41
N ARG A 449 2.63 -25.83 26.38
CA ARG A 449 1.90 -25.31 25.20
C ARG A 449 1.01 -24.15 25.61
N PHE A 450 0.69 -23.28 24.66
CA PHE A 450 -0.32 -22.23 24.80
C PHE A 450 -1.46 -22.51 23.82
N LEU A 451 -2.64 -22.88 24.34
CA LEU A 451 -3.80 -23.26 23.53
C LEU A 451 -3.44 -24.30 22.46
N GLY A 452 -2.74 -25.36 22.86
CA GLY A 452 -2.22 -26.37 21.94
C GLY A 452 -0.98 -25.97 21.13
N LEU A 453 -0.55 -24.70 21.06
CA LEU A 453 0.59 -24.26 20.26
C LEU A 453 1.94 -24.45 20.98
N LYS A 454 2.95 -24.97 20.26
CA LYS A 454 4.36 -24.94 20.70
C LYS A 454 5.05 -23.59 20.46
N LYS A 455 4.62 -22.89 19.42
CA LYS A 455 5.32 -21.72 18.86
C LYS A 455 4.31 -20.76 18.21
N MET A 456 4.55 -19.47 18.33
CA MET A 456 3.76 -18.40 17.70
C MET A 456 4.69 -17.27 17.25
N GLN A 457 4.31 -16.58 16.19
CA GLN A 457 5.05 -15.42 15.67
C GLN A 457 4.25 -14.15 15.93
N LEU A 458 4.95 -13.10 16.38
CA LEU A 458 4.41 -11.76 16.58
C LEU A 458 5.15 -10.83 15.61
N ASN A 459 4.55 -10.59 14.45
CA ASN A 459 5.07 -9.71 13.42
C ASN A 459 4.82 -8.25 13.79
N ASN A 460 5.85 -7.41 13.69
CA ASN A 460 5.82 -5.98 14.04
C ASN A 460 5.10 -5.09 13.01
N ALA A 461 4.70 -5.67 11.87
CA ALA A 461 3.99 -5.03 10.77
C ALA A 461 4.72 -3.84 10.12
N VAL A 462 6.04 -3.74 10.23
CA VAL A 462 6.82 -2.58 9.72
C VAL A 462 6.87 -2.44 8.19
N GLN A 463 6.22 -3.34 7.44
CA GLN A 463 6.09 -3.26 5.98
C GLN A 463 4.61 -3.26 5.51
N ASP A 464 3.66 -3.34 6.44
CA ASP A 464 2.22 -3.20 6.20
C ASP A 464 1.59 -2.26 7.23
N SER A 465 1.41 -0.99 6.85
CA SER A 465 0.77 0.01 7.71
C SER A 465 -0.70 -0.26 7.99
N SER A 466 -1.37 -1.13 7.22
CA SER A 466 -2.78 -1.46 7.46
C SER A 466 -3.00 -2.57 8.48
N PHE A 467 -1.97 -3.38 8.79
CA PHE A 467 -2.05 -4.58 9.63
C PHE A 467 -3.00 -5.69 9.13
N ILE A 468 -3.71 -5.53 8.01
CA ILE A 468 -4.76 -6.47 7.57
C ILE A 468 -4.32 -7.38 6.42
N ARG A 469 -3.24 -7.05 5.70
CA ARG A 469 -2.92 -7.73 4.43
C ARG A 469 -2.53 -9.18 4.63
N GLU A 470 -1.67 -9.48 5.61
CA GLU A 470 -1.23 -10.85 5.90
C GLU A 470 -2.41 -11.75 6.32
N ARG A 471 -3.36 -11.18 7.07
CA ARG A 471 -4.59 -11.88 7.47
C ARG A 471 -5.47 -12.21 6.27
N LEU A 472 -5.78 -11.22 5.44
CA LEU A 472 -6.61 -11.40 4.24
C LEU A 472 -5.94 -12.35 3.24
N GLY A 473 -4.63 -12.21 3.06
CA GLY A 473 -3.81 -13.06 2.21
C GLY A 473 -3.91 -14.53 2.60
N TYR A 474 -3.46 -14.88 3.81
CA TYR A 474 -3.50 -16.28 4.24
C TYR A 474 -4.92 -16.83 4.34
N MET A 475 -5.93 -16.01 4.66
CA MET A 475 -7.33 -16.43 4.57
C MET A 475 -7.68 -16.90 3.15
N LEU A 476 -7.31 -16.13 2.12
CA LEU A 476 -7.56 -16.47 0.72
C LEU A 476 -6.80 -17.73 0.28
N PHE A 477 -5.53 -17.90 0.67
CA PHE A 477 -4.78 -19.13 0.39
C PHE A 477 -5.48 -20.36 0.99
N ARG A 478 -5.96 -20.28 2.25
CA ARG A 478 -6.71 -21.38 2.86
C ARG A 478 -8.03 -21.65 2.15
N GLN A 479 -8.76 -20.61 1.73
CA GLN A 479 -10.01 -20.75 0.97
C GLN A 479 -9.77 -21.38 -0.42
N ALA A 480 -8.60 -21.15 -1.03
CA ALA A 480 -8.16 -21.81 -2.26
C ALA A 480 -7.72 -23.28 -2.06
N GLY A 481 -7.81 -23.80 -0.83
CA GLY A 481 -7.38 -25.15 -0.49
C GLY A 481 -5.87 -25.33 -0.56
N LEU A 482 -5.12 -24.29 -0.21
CA LEU A 482 -3.66 -24.29 -0.10
C LEU A 482 -3.26 -24.19 1.37
N PRO A 483 -2.25 -24.95 1.85
CA PRO A 483 -1.82 -24.84 3.23
C PRO A 483 -1.26 -23.46 3.50
N ALA A 484 -1.81 -22.76 4.49
CA ALA A 484 -1.34 -21.43 4.89
C ALA A 484 -1.61 -21.17 6.39
N PRO A 485 -0.72 -20.44 7.08
CA PRO A 485 -0.85 -20.16 8.51
C PRO A 485 -2.14 -19.41 8.85
N ARG A 486 -2.68 -19.62 10.06
CA ARG A 486 -3.73 -18.76 10.62
C ARG A 486 -3.14 -17.42 11.10
N VAL A 487 -3.96 -16.35 11.05
CA VAL A 487 -3.52 -14.98 11.41
C VAL A 487 -4.56 -14.27 12.25
N GLY A 488 -4.13 -13.75 13.39
CA GLY A 488 -4.87 -12.88 14.29
C GLY A 488 -4.08 -11.61 14.58
N HIS A 489 -4.48 -10.91 15.63
CA HIS A 489 -3.82 -9.69 16.09
C HIS A 489 -3.73 -9.70 17.61
N ALA A 490 -2.71 -9.11 18.18
CA ALA A 490 -2.56 -8.99 19.62
C ALA A 490 -1.88 -7.67 20.00
N THR A 491 -2.19 -7.12 21.17
CA THR A 491 -1.35 -6.08 21.78
C THR A 491 -0.26 -6.75 22.60
N VAL A 492 0.94 -6.17 22.62
CA VAL A 492 2.08 -6.68 23.38
C VAL A 492 2.49 -5.67 24.44
N VAL A 493 2.77 -6.17 25.64
CA VAL A 493 3.36 -5.42 26.77
C VAL A 493 4.67 -6.11 27.14
N VAL A 494 5.76 -5.36 27.29
CA VAL A 494 7.06 -5.90 27.70
C VAL A 494 7.50 -5.21 28.99
N ASN A 495 7.71 -5.97 30.07
CA ASN A 495 8.08 -5.42 31.39
C ASN A 495 7.19 -4.24 31.81
N ASP A 496 5.87 -4.45 31.75
CA ASP A 496 4.83 -3.48 32.08
C ASP A 496 4.79 -2.22 31.21
N GLN A 497 5.60 -2.14 30.15
CA GLN A 497 5.56 -1.07 29.16
C GLN A 497 4.78 -1.50 27.91
N PRO A 498 3.79 -0.72 27.46
CA PRO A 498 3.09 -0.99 26.21
C PRO A 498 4.07 -1.02 25.03
N PHE A 499 4.01 -2.08 24.23
CA PHE A 499 4.92 -2.30 23.10
C PHE A 499 4.23 -2.18 21.74
N GLY A 500 2.89 -2.31 21.69
CA GLY A 500 2.07 -1.97 20.52
C GLY A 500 1.23 -3.11 19.95
N LEU A 501 0.62 -2.88 18.80
CA LEU A 501 -0.21 -3.84 18.07
C LEU A 501 0.65 -4.76 17.19
N TYR A 502 0.38 -6.06 17.17
CA TYR A 502 1.13 -7.05 16.40
C TYR A 502 0.20 -7.85 15.50
N VAL A 503 0.73 -8.27 14.34
CA VAL A 503 0.12 -9.32 13.53
C VAL A 503 0.59 -10.67 14.10
N GLN A 504 -0.35 -11.44 14.63
CA GLN A 504 -0.08 -12.73 15.24
C GLN A 504 -0.22 -13.82 14.19
N VAL A 505 0.85 -14.57 13.93
CA VAL A 505 0.88 -15.60 12.89
C VAL A 505 1.16 -16.96 13.51
N GLU A 506 0.35 -17.94 13.15
CA GLU A 506 0.58 -19.34 13.49
C GLU A 506 1.93 -19.79 12.95
N ALA A 507 2.72 -20.45 13.78
CA ALA A 507 4.01 -20.90 13.35
C ALA A 507 3.91 -22.19 12.50
N ALA A 508 4.59 -22.19 11.35
CA ALA A 508 4.83 -23.43 10.60
C ALA A 508 5.65 -24.40 11.48
N THR A 509 4.96 -25.46 11.93
CA THR A 509 5.41 -26.51 12.84
C THR A 509 4.73 -27.80 12.41
N ASP A 510 5.12 -28.93 13.02
CA ASP A 510 4.39 -30.20 12.88
C ASP A 510 2.91 -30.08 13.27
N ASP A 511 2.58 -29.30 14.30
CA ASP A 511 1.17 -29.02 14.66
C ASP A 511 0.42 -28.32 13.50
N PHE A 512 1.06 -27.39 12.79
CA PHE A 512 0.48 -26.75 11.59
C PHE A 512 0.33 -27.75 10.43
N LEU A 513 1.36 -28.56 10.16
CA LEU A 513 1.35 -29.54 9.08
C LEU A 513 0.28 -30.61 9.30
N ALA A 514 0.09 -31.08 10.54
CA ALA A 514 -0.94 -32.06 10.89
C ALA A 514 -2.38 -31.57 10.66
N ARG A 515 -2.59 -30.25 10.51
CA ARG A 515 -3.88 -29.71 10.09
C ARG A 515 -4.12 -29.88 8.60
N TRP A 516 -3.11 -30.08 7.78
CA TRP A 516 -3.21 -30.11 6.31
C TRP A 516 -2.85 -31.46 5.69
N PHE A 517 -1.99 -32.23 6.35
CA PHE A 517 -1.43 -33.48 5.84
C PHE A 517 -1.64 -34.59 6.86
N GLU A 518 -1.88 -35.81 6.38
CA GLU A 518 -2.04 -37.00 7.22
C GLU A 518 -0.74 -37.34 7.97
N ASP A 519 0.40 -37.09 7.32
CA ASP A 519 1.73 -37.21 7.92
C ASP A 519 2.39 -35.83 7.97
N ALA A 520 2.74 -35.40 9.19
CA ALA A 520 3.38 -34.12 9.50
C ALA A 520 4.90 -34.25 9.75
N SER A 521 5.46 -35.45 9.59
CA SER A 521 6.88 -35.75 9.86
C SER A 521 7.82 -35.44 8.69
N GLY A 522 7.28 -34.98 7.57
CA GLY A 522 8.05 -34.66 6.37
C GLY A 522 8.99 -33.46 6.51
N ASP A 523 9.79 -33.27 5.48
CA ASP A 523 10.80 -32.21 5.47
C ASP A 523 10.15 -30.87 5.11
N LEU A 524 10.25 -29.89 6.00
CA LEU A 524 9.83 -28.51 5.77
C LEU A 524 11.06 -27.61 5.61
N TYR A 525 11.10 -26.90 4.49
CA TYR A 525 12.15 -25.94 4.14
C TYR A 525 11.58 -24.53 3.99
N GLU A 526 12.32 -23.52 4.46
CA GLU A 526 12.04 -22.09 4.25
C GLU A 526 13.04 -21.52 3.25
N GLY A 527 12.55 -20.87 2.20
CA GLY A 527 13.39 -20.19 1.23
C GLY A 527 13.58 -18.72 1.60
N PRO A 528 14.81 -18.21 1.53
CA PRO A 528 15.07 -16.82 1.16
C PRO A 528 15.58 -16.72 -0.28
N THR A 529 15.64 -17.85 -0.99
CA THR A 529 16.15 -18.03 -2.36
C THR A 529 15.38 -19.14 -3.08
N ASP A 530 15.64 -19.36 -4.36
CA ASP A 530 15.02 -20.45 -5.13
C ASP A 530 15.50 -21.84 -4.68
N ILE A 531 14.74 -22.87 -5.04
CA ILE A 531 15.05 -24.27 -4.75
C ILE A 531 16.34 -24.75 -5.44
N THR A 532 16.76 -24.07 -6.51
CA THR A 532 18.06 -24.30 -7.17
C THR A 532 19.23 -24.05 -6.21
N ASN A 533 19.04 -23.17 -5.22
CA ASN A 533 19.97 -22.93 -4.12
C ASN A 533 19.63 -23.75 -2.88
N TRP A 534 19.24 -25.01 -3.05
CA TRP A 534 18.75 -25.93 -2.02
C TRP A 534 19.61 -26.03 -0.75
N LYS A 535 20.91 -25.72 -0.81
CA LYS A 535 21.81 -25.70 0.36
C LYS A 535 21.52 -24.55 1.32
N ASN A 536 21.01 -23.44 0.80
CA ASN A 536 20.75 -22.21 1.55
C ASN A 536 19.28 -22.06 1.98
N LEU A 537 18.44 -23.05 1.72
CA LEU A 537 17.11 -23.09 2.34
C LEU A 537 17.25 -23.47 3.82
N ASP A 538 16.56 -22.74 4.69
CA ASP A 538 16.52 -23.06 6.12
C ASP A 538 15.66 -24.31 6.34
N LEU A 539 16.12 -25.22 7.21
CA LEU A 539 15.35 -26.41 7.58
C LEU A 539 14.53 -26.10 8.84
N ASP A 540 13.20 -26.13 8.70
CA ASP A 540 12.25 -25.88 9.79
C ASP A 540 11.79 -27.18 10.50
N SER A 541 12.16 -28.33 9.95
CA SER A 541 11.84 -29.69 10.44
C SER A 541 13.07 -30.37 11.08
N ASN A 542 13.00 -31.68 11.36
CA ASN A 542 14.05 -32.38 12.10
C ASN A 542 15.34 -32.55 11.26
N PRO A 543 16.48 -31.95 11.66
CA PRO A 543 17.75 -32.07 10.93
C PRO A 543 18.31 -33.49 10.88
N GLU A 544 17.97 -34.36 11.83
CA GLU A 544 18.50 -35.73 11.87
C GLU A 544 17.87 -36.65 10.82
N THR A 545 16.65 -36.33 10.37
CA THR A 545 15.89 -37.18 9.43
C THR A 545 15.75 -36.55 8.04
N ALA A 546 16.11 -35.27 7.88
CA ALA A 546 15.86 -34.52 6.66
C ALA A 546 16.67 -35.00 5.45
N LYS A 547 15.99 -35.22 4.33
CA LYS A 547 16.57 -35.71 3.07
C LYS A 547 16.82 -34.56 2.10
N ARG A 548 17.70 -33.62 2.47
CA ARG A 548 18.01 -32.39 1.70
C ARG A 548 18.41 -32.65 0.25
N GLY A 549 19.02 -33.79 -0.06
CA GLY A 549 19.42 -34.16 -1.43
C GLY A 549 18.25 -34.28 -2.42
N LEU A 550 17.02 -34.47 -1.92
CA LEU A 550 15.83 -34.52 -2.78
C LEU A 550 15.47 -33.16 -3.37
N LEU A 551 15.82 -32.05 -2.71
CA LEU A 551 15.66 -30.71 -3.27
C LEU A 551 16.54 -30.49 -4.51
N LEU A 552 17.75 -31.06 -4.54
CA LEU A 552 18.63 -30.99 -5.71
C LEU A 552 18.03 -31.75 -6.91
N ALA A 553 17.46 -32.93 -6.65
CA ALA A 553 16.82 -33.71 -7.72
C ALA A 553 15.55 -33.01 -8.21
N PHE A 554 14.75 -32.45 -7.30
CA PHE A 554 13.59 -31.63 -7.64
C PHE A 554 13.98 -30.37 -8.45
N SER A 555 15.03 -29.65 -8.05
CA SER A 555 15.48 -28.47 -8.77
C SER A 555 15.94 -28.81 -10.18
N ARG A 556 16.66 -29.92 -10.37
CA ARG A 556 17.08 -30.40 -11.70
C ARG A 556 15.90 -30.76 -12.59
N ALA A 557 14.88 -31.43 -12.03
CA ALA A 557 13.66 -31.74 -12.78
C ALA A 557 12.91 -30.47 -13.20
N ALA A 558 12.92 -29.43 -12.37
CA ALA A 558 12.35 -28.14 -12.71
C ALA A 558 13.15 -27.41 -13.81
N GLU A 559 14.48 -27.46 -13.76
CA GLU A 559 15.37 -26.92 -14.82
C GLU A 559 15.11 -27.64 -16.15
N GLU A 560 15.07 -28.97 -16.14
CA GLU A 560 14.76 -29.79 -17.32
C GLU A 560 13.38 -29.46 -17.90
N ALA A 561 12.36 -29.32 -17.04
CA ALA A 561 11.01 -28.96 -17.47
C ALA A 561 10.95 -27.58 -18.13
N ALA A 562 11.68 -26.59 -17.58
CA ALA A 562 11.75 -25.25 -18.15
C ALA A 562 12.49 -25.22 -19.50
N ASP A 563 13.62 -25.92 -19.61
CA ASP A 563 14.41 -25.99 -20.83
C ASP A 563 13.67 -26.74 -21.95
N ALA A 564 13.00 -27.84 -21.61
CA ALA A 564 12.18 -28.63 -22.53
C ALA A 564 10.83 -27.98 -22.87
N ARG A 565 10.39 -27.00 -22.05
CA ARG A 565 9.03 -26.41 -22.09
C ARG A 565 7.93 -27.47 -21.96
N ASP A 566 8.18 -28.47 -21.12
CA ASP A 566 7.34 -29.63 -20.86
C ASP A 566 7.31 -29.91 -19.35
N LEU A 567 6.12 -30.03 -18.75
CA LEU A 567 5.99 -30.28 -17.31
C LEU A 567 6.17 -31.76 -16.92
N THR A 568 6.35 -32.66 -17.89
CA THR A 568 6.52 -34.09 -17.64
C THR A 568 7.58 -34.43 -16.58
N PRO A 569 8.78 -33.81 -16.57
CA PRO A 569 9.79 -34.05 -15.53
C PRO A 569 9.32 -33.71 -14.11
N LEU A 570 8.32 -32.83 -13.95
CA LEU A 570 7.81 -32.38 -12.65
C LEU A 570 6.69 -33.25 -12.06
N ARG A 571 6.10 -34.18 -12.84
CA ARG A 571 4.91 -34.95 -12.41
C ARG A 571 5.13 -35.83 -11.17
N GLU A 572 6.35 -36.34 -11.01
CA GLU A 572 6.77 -37.14 -9.85
C GLU A 572 7.08 -36.28 -8.61
N TRP A 573 7.34 -34.98 -8.80
CA TRP A 573 7.76 -34.08 -7.73
C TRP A 573 6.65 -33.20 -7.21
N LEU A 574 5.64 -32.90 -8.04
CA LEU A 574 4.58 -31.95 -7.73
C LEU A 574 3.21 -32.51 -8.12
N ASP A 575 2.18 -32.01 -7.45
CA ASP A 575 0.86 -31.90 -8.05
C ASP A 575 0.84 -30.61 -8.88
N LEU A 576 0.82 -30.76 -10.21
CA LEU A 576 0.94 -29.63 -11.13
C LEU A 576 -0.22 -28.63 -10.98
N GLY A 577 -1.44 -29.12 -10.75
CA GLY A 577 -2.61 -28.28 -10.58
C GLY A 577 -2.61 -27.55 -9.23
N HIS A 578 -2.18 -28.20 -8.16
CA HIS A 578 -1.97 -27.56 -6.86
C HIS A 578 -0.93 -26.45 -6.96
N PHE A 579 0.21 -26.68 -7.63
CA PHE A 579 1.20 -25.63 -7.84
C PHE A 579 0.68 -24.49 -8.71
N ALA A 580 -0.04 -24.79 -9.80
CA ALA A 580 -0.67 -23.76 -10.63
C ALA A 580 -1.63 -22.88 -9.82
N ARG A 581 -2.40 -23.48 -8.91
CA ARG A 581 -3.30 -22.75 -8.00
C ARG A 581 -2.54 -21.89 -6.99
N PHE A 582 -1.45 -22.40 -6.43
CA PHE A 582 -0.55 -21.62 -5.58
C PHE A 582 0.01 -20.40 -6.32
N LEU A 583 0.54 -20.61 -7.53
CA LEU A 583 1.08 -19.54 -8.36
C LEU A 583 0.00 -18.53 -8.77
N ALA A 584 -1.18 -19.00 -9.17
CA ALA A 584 -2.31 -18.12 -9.50
C ALA A 584 -2.75 -17.28 -8.30
N MET A 585 -2.74 -17.82 -7.08
CA MET A 585 -2.98 -17.06 -5.86
C MET A 585 -1.89 -16.02 -5.57
N GLU A 586 -0.60 -16.35 -5.74
CA GLU A 586 0.48 -15.36 -5.64
C GLU A 586 0.29 -14.21 -6.64
N ILE A 587 -0.09 -14.52 -7.88
CA ILE A 587 -0.37 -13.53 -8.92
C ILE A 587 -1.59 -12.66 -8.56
N LEU A 588 -2.69 -13.29 -8.15
CA LEU A 588 -3.96 -12.61 -7.87
C LEU A 588 -3.88 -11.70 -6.64
N THR A 589 -3.12 -12.10 -5.62
CA THR A 589 -2.85 -11.30 -4.41
C THR A 589 -1.68 -10.34 -4.55
N ASP A 590 -0.97 -10.37 -5.69
CA ASP A 590 0.28 -9.64 -5.90
C ASP A 590 1.34 -9.90 -4.82
N HIS A 591 1.54 -11.19 -4.48
CA HIS A 591 2.62 -11.65 -3.62
C HIS A 591 3.97 -11.61 -4.36
N TRP A 592 4.40 -10.39 -4.70
CA TRP A 592 5.53 -10.13 -5.58
C TRP A 592 6.88 -10.58 -5.04
N ASP A 593 6.99 -10.78 -3.72
CA ASP A 593 8.19 -11.22 -2.99
C ASP A 593 8.02 -12.64 -2.41
N GLY A 594 7.13 -13.43 -3.03
CA GLY A 594 6.85 -14.83 -2.70
C GLY A 594 7.73 -15.82 -3.46
N TYR A 595 7.19 -16.97 -3.89
CA TYR A 595 7.97 -17.92 -4.69
C TYR A 595 8.17 -17.44 -6.13
N ILE A 596 7.23 -16.68 -6.69
CA ILE A 596 7.36 -16.02 -8.00
C ILE A 596 8.67 -15.19 -8.12
N SER A 597 9.13 -14.61 -7.00
CA SER A 597 10.41 -13.94 -6.87
C SER A 597 11.13 -14.50 -5.64
N PRO A 598 11.83 -15.64 -5.80
CA PRO A 598 11.91 -16.71 -4.83
C PRO A 598 12.52 -16.27 -3.50
N ASN A 599 11.63 -15.84 -2.60
CA ASN A 599 11.93 -15.37 -1.26
C ASN A 599 10.89 -15.96 -0.31
N ASN A 600 9.79 -15.26 0.04
CA ASN A 600 8.90 -15.64 1.14
C ASN A 600 8.00 -16.87 0.86
N TYR A 601 8.57 -18.07 0.86
CA TYR A 601 7.84 -19.33 0.74
C TYR A 601 8.44 -20.42 1.65
N ARG A 602 7.64 -21.45 1.92
CA ARG A 602 8.11 -22.74 2.40
C ARG A 602 7.77 -23.82 1.38
N VAL A 603 8.53 -24.90 1.40
CA VAL A 603 8.22 -26.12 0.64
C VAL A 603 8.25 -27.32 1.58
N TYR A 604 7.14 -28.05 1.63
CA TYR A 604 6.96 -29.25 2.44
C TYR A 604 7.03 -30.49 1.56
N ARG A 605 7.84 -31.48 1.93
CA ARG A 605 7.84 -32.79 1.28
C ARG A 605 6.91 -33.73 2.04
N ASN A 606 5.75 -34.02 1.47
CA ASN A 606 4.77 -34.91 2.08
C ASN A 606 5.27 -36.37 2.01
N PRO A 607 5.42 -37.09 3.15
CA PRO A 607 5.85 -38.47 3.14
C PRO A 607 4.86 -39.43 2.49
N ALA A 608 3.55 -39.10 2.51
CA ALA A 608 2.49 -39.99 2.04
C ALA A 608 2.49 -40.20 0.52
N ASP A 609 2.83 -39.17 -0.25
CA ASP A 609 2.88 -39.21 -1.72
C ASP A 609 4.27 -38.91 -2.31
N GLY A 610 5.22 -38.48 -1.48
CA GLY A 610 6.58 -38.15 -1.89
C GLY A 610 6.74 -36.79 -2.59
N LYS A 611 5.66 -36.01 -2.75
CA LYS A 611 5.61 -34.74 -3.49
C LYS A 611 5.93 -33.54 -2.63
N PHE A 612 6.30 -32.45 -3.28
CA PHE A 612 6.55 -31.15 -2.67
C PHE A 612 5.31 -30.24 -2.77
N TYR A 613 5.03 -29.53 -1.69
CA TYR A 613 3.91 -28.59 -1.58
C TYR A 613 4.41 -27.22 -1.13
N PHE A 614 4.11 -26.20 -1.93
CA PHE A 614 4.46 -24.81 -1.64
C PHE A 614 3.46 -24.18 -0.67
N ILE A 615 3.99 -23.42 0.28
CA ILE A 615 3.25 -22.77 1.37
C ILE A 615 3.70 -21.31 1.40
N PRO A 616 2.78 -20.32 1.40
CA PRO A 616 3.17 -18.93 1.39
C PRO A 616 3.80 -18.55 2.74
N HIS A 617 4.84 -17.72 2.72
CA HIS A 617 5.41 -17.08 3.90
C HIS A 617 5.40 -15.55 3.74
N GLY A 618 5.68 -14.78 4.80
CA GLY A 618 5.91 -13.32 4.75
C GLY A 618 4.91 -12.50 3.94
N ALA A 619 3.62 -12.81 4.01
CA ALA A 619 2.63 -12.26 3.07
C ALA A 619 2.03 -10.92 3.54
N ASP A 620 2.88 -9.99 4.00
CA ASP A 620 2.47 -8.66 4.47
C ASP A 620 2.41 -7.62 3.34
N GLN A 621 3.22 -7.79 2.29
CA GLN A 621 3.29 -6.88 1.15
C GLN A 621 2.35 -7.22 -0.02
N LEU A 622 1.15 -7.74 0.27
CA LEU A 622 0.14 -8.08 -0.73
C LEU A 622 -0.63 -6.87 -1.26
N PHE A 623 -1.43 -7.07 -2.30
CA PHE A 623 -2.45 -6.15 -2.80
C PHE A 623 -1.89 -4.78 -3.22
N ARG A 624 -0.77 -4.77 -3.95
CA ARG A 624 -0.09 -3.53 -4.39
C ARG A 624 -0.34 -3.20 -5.85
N ASN A 625 -0.19 -4.18 -6.73
CA ASN A 625 -0.28 -4.01 -8.18
C ASN A 625 -1.38 -4.88 -8.79
N SER A 626 -2.59 -4.34 -8.88
CA SER A 626 -3.75 -5.03 -9.46
C SER A 626 -3.67 -5.19 -10.99
N ILE A 627 -2.69 -4.57 -11.64
CA ILE A 627 -2.55 -4.55 -13.11
C ILE A 627 -1.47 -5.49 -13.63
N ASN A 628 -0.91 -6.35 -12.78
CA ASN A 628 0.08 -7.35 -13.16
C ASN A 628 -0.47 -8.33 -14.23
N SER A 629 0.43 -8.96 -14.99
CA SER A 629 0.06 -9.91 -16.06
C SER A 629 -0.66 -11.14 -15.51
N LEU A 630 -1.43 -11.84 -16.35
CA LEU A 630 -2.11 -13.09 -16.03
C LEU A 630 -1.14 -14.18 -15.55
N HIS A 631 0.08 -14.17 -16.08
CA HIS A 631 1.17 -15.09 -15.69
C HIS A 631 2.14 -14.48 -14.67
N GLY A 632 1.75 -13.36 -14.04
CA GLY A 632 2.54 -12.68 -13.02
C GLY A 632 3.63 -11.77 -13.56
N SER A 633 4.40 -11.19 -12.65
CA SER A 633 5.49 -10.27 -13.01
C SER A 633 6.72 -11.03 -13.51
N SER A 634 7.51 -10.42 -14.38
CA SER A 634 8.85 -10.91 -14.73
C SER A 634 9.91 -10.60 -13.66
N ARG A 635 9.50 -10.15 -12.46
CA ARG A 635 10.41 -9.93 -11.33
C ARG A 635 10.67 -11.28 -10.69
N GLY A 636 11.96 -11.59 -10.53
CA GLY A 636 12.40 -12.89 -10.06
C GLY A 636 12.26 -13.98 -11.12
N ARG A 637 13.14 -14.96 -11.02
CA ARG A 637 13.13 -16.16 -11.86
C ARG A 637 13.26 -17.35 -10.92
N SER A 638 12.12 -17.88 -10.49
CA SER A 638 12.09 -19.17 -9.82
C SER A 638 11.88 -20.28 -10.84
N VAL A 639 12.62 -21.37 -10.69
CA VAL A 639 12.72 -22.39 -11.72
C VAL A 639 11.38 -23.08 -12.00
N VAL A 640 10.58 -23.39 -10.96
CA VAL A 640 9.29 -24.06 -11.16
C VAL A 640 8.28 -23.10 -11.79
N THR A 641 8.30 -21.81 -11.40
CA THR A 641 7.43 -20.81 -12.06
C THR A 641 7.78 -20.65 -13.52
N GLU A 642 9.07 -20.68 -13.91
CA GLU A 642 9.45 -20.62 -15.32
C GLU A 642 9.13 -21.89 -16.11
N ALA A 643 9.19 -23.08 -15.50
CA ALA A 643 8.68 -24.30 -16.13
C ALA A 643 7.19 -24.17 -16.51
N PHE A 644 6.38 -23.59 -15.63
CA PHE A 644 4.95 -23.35 -15.91
C PHE A 644 4.72 -22.25 -16.94
N ARG A 645 5.49 -21.15 -16.91
CA ARG A 645 5.32 -20.03 -17.87
C ARG A 645 5.78 -20.36 -19.28
N SER A 646 6.80 -21.20 -19.40
CA SER A 646 7.42 -21.53 -20.69
C SER A 646 6.70 -22.64 -21.45
N SER A 647 5.98 -23.52 -20.75
CA SER A 647 5.16 -24.59 -21.34
C SER A 647 3.75 -24.13 -21.68
N GLU A 648 3.14 -24.75 -22.71
CA GLU A 648 1.73 -24.53 -23.04
C GLU A 648 0.81 -25.10 -21.94
N GLU A 649 1.07 -26.34 -21.49
CA GLU A 649 0.33 -26.99 -20.41
C GLU A 649 0.36 -26.16 -19.11
N GLY A 650 1.53 -25.62 -18.73
CA GLY A 650 1.64 -24.82 -17.53
C GLY A 650 0.88 -23.49 -17.59
N ARG A 651 0.87 -22.83 -18.75
CA ARG A 651 0.06 -21.61 -18.94
C ARG A 651 -1.44 -21.91 -18.84
N GLN A 652 -1.90 -22.99 -19.47
CA GLN A 652 -3.29 -23.44 -19.38
C GLN A 652 -3.69 -23.73 -17.92
N LEU A 653 -2.85 -24.45 -17.17
CA LEU A 653 -3.11 -24.72 -15.75
C LEU A 653 -3.20 -23.43 -14.90
N ILE A 654 -2.36 -22.42 -15.17
CA ILE A 654 -2.44 -21.11 -14.48
C ILE A 654 -3.76 -20.42 -14.83
N GLU A 655 -4.17 -20.45 -16.09
CA GLU A 655 -5.40 -19.81 -16.58
C GLU A 655 -6.64 -20.48 -15.98
N GLU A 656 -6.69 -21.82 -15.96
CA GLU A 656 -7.74 -22.61 -15.31
C GLU A 656 -7.81 -22.35 -13.80
N ALA A 657 -6.65 -22.29 -13.13
CA ALA A 657 -6.58 -21.93 -11.72
C ALA A 657 -7.10 -20.50 -11.48
N MET A 658 -6.73 -19.54 -12.31
CA MET A 658 -7.22 -18.17 -12.21
C MET A 658 -8.75 -18.11 -12.39
N ARG A 659 -9.28 -18.86 -13.37
CA ARG A 659 -10.74 -18.96 -13.59
C ARG A 659 -11.45 -19.54 -12.37
N TYR A 660 -10.93 -20.63 -11.81
CA TYR A 660 -11.45 -21.24 -10.59
C TYR A 660 -11.45 -20.26 -9.42
N LEU A 661 -10.33 -19.58 -9.17
CA LEU A 661 -10.18 -18.65 -8.05
C LEU A 661 -11.14 -17.47 -8.16
N LEU A 662 -11.28 -16.87 -9.34
CA LEU A 662 -12.23 -15.79 -9.59
C LEU A 662 -13.70 -16.23 -9.44
N ALA A 663 -14.00 -17.49 -9.76
CA ALA A 663 -15.36 -18.03 -9.67
C ALA A 663 -15.75 -18.50 -8.26
N THR A 664 -14.78 -18.81 -7.39
CA THR A 664 -15.05 -19.53 -6.12
C THR A 664 -14.46 -18.87 -4.87
N VAL A 665 -13.28 -18.27 -4.96
CA VAL A 665 -12.52 -17.74 -3.80
C VAL A 665 -12.56 -16.21 -3.77
N TRP A 666 -12.30 -15.56 -4.90
CA TRP A 666 -12.18 -14.12 -4.99
C TRP A 666 -13.54 -13.44 -5.11
N ASN A 667 -14.01 -12.87 -4.01
CA ASN A 667 -15.24 -12.08 -3.99
C ASN A 667 -14.95 -10.69 -3.44
N PRO A 668 -14.83 -9.65 -4.29
CA PRO A 668 -14.45 -8.31 -3.85
C PRO A 668 -15.36 -7.74 -2.77
N ALA A 669 -16.69 -7.91 -2.88
CA ALA A 669 -17.62 -7.39 -1.88
C ALA A 669 -17.40 -8.02 -0.50
N ARG A 670 -17.17 -9.34 -0.43
CA ARG A 670 -16.84 -10.03 0.83
C ARG A 670 -15.47 -9.64 1.37
N LEU A 671 -14.49 -9.44 0.49
CA LEU A 671 -13.13 -9.04 0.88
C LEU A 671 -13.08 -7.61 1.41
N GLU A 672 -13.80 -6.69 0.77
CA GLU A 672 -13.96 -5.32 1.24
C GLU A 672 -14.68 -5.28 2.59
N GLU A 673 -15.72 -6.09 2.76
CA GLU A 673 -16.43 -6.21 4.04
C GLU A 673 -15.52 -6.78 5.15
N GLN A 674 -14.72 -7.81 4.86
CA GLN A 674 -13.77 -8.35 5.83
C GLN A 674 -12.66 -7.33 6.18
N ALA A 675 -12.13 -6.62 5.19
CA ALA A 675 -11.13 -5.58 5.38
C ALA A 675 -11.70 -4.41 6.22
N ARG A 676 -12.97 -4.04 6.00
CA ARG A 676 -13.69 -3.05 6.79
C ARG A 676 -13.80 -3.49 8.26
N GLN A 677 -14.26 -4.72 8.51
CA GLN A 677 -14.39 -5.26 9.86
C GLN A 677 -13.03 -5.31 10.59
N ASP A 678 -11.98 -5.74 9.89
CA ASP A 678 -10.63 -5.76 10.45
C ASP A 678 -10.11 -4.34 10.75
N TYR A 679 -10.32 -3.38 9.84
CA TYR A 679 -9.96 -1.97 10.09
C TYR A 679 -10.69 -1.40 11.31
N GLU A 680 -12.02 -1.56 11.39
CA GLU A 680 -12.82 -1.05 12.51
C GLU A 680 -12.36 -1.66 13.86
N ARG A 681 -12.07 -2.96 13.87
CA ARG A 681 -11.58 -3.67 15.05
C ARG A 681 -10.18 -3.22 15.45
N LEU A 682 -9.28 -2.95 14.50
CA LEU A 682 -7.88 -2.66 14.76
C LEU A 682 -7.57 -1.19 14.97
N HIS A 683 -8.34 -0.27 14.38
CA HIS A 683 -8.06 1.16 14.38
C HIS A 683 -7.79 1.73 15.79
N PRO A 684 -8.58 1.42 16.85
CA PRO A 684 -8.26 1.90 18.20
C PRO A 684 -6.89 1.45 18.71
N HIS A 685 -6.50 0.22 18.40
CA HIS A 685 -5.19 -0.34 18.78
C HIS A 685 -4.05 0.23 17.93
N ILE A 686 -4.30 0.53 16.65
CA ILE A 686 -3.33 1.22 15.79
C ILE A 686 -3.06 2.62 16.34
N VAL A 687 -4.11 3.38 16.69
CA VAL A 687 -3.98 4.74 17.25
C VAL A 687 -3.21 4.72 18.57
N ALA A 688 -3.52 3.76 19.44
CA ALA A 688 -2.90 3.62 20.76
C ALA A 688 -1.49 3.01 20.74
N ASP A 689 -1.00 2.51 19.60
CA ASP A 689 0.32 1.89 19.49
C ASP A 689 1.45 2.93 19.67
N PRO A 690 2.23 2.86 20.78
CA PRO A 690 3.27 3.84 21.08
C PRO A 690 4.51 3.68 20.19
N LYS A 691 4.66 2.53 19.53
CA LYS A 691 5.82 2.18 18.69
C LYS A 691 5.40 2.00 17.23
N ARG A 692 4.23 2.52 16.85
CA ARG A 692 3.69 2.39 15.49
C ARG A 692 4.76 2.81 14.47
N PRO A 693 5.08 1.95 13.48
CA PRO A 693 6.16 2.24 12.55
C PRO A 693 5.83 3.30 11.50
N PHE A 694 4.56 3.73 11.44
CA PHE A 694 4.03 4.64 10.44
C PHE A 694 3.17 5.72 11.08
N ASP A 695 2.98 6.83 10.38
CA ASP A 695 1.96 7.79 10.79
C ASP A 695 0.55 7.33 10.38
N LEU A 696 -0.47 7.95 10.97
CA LEU A 696 -1.86 7.58 10.70
C LEU A 696 -2.29 7.90 9.26
N MET A 697 -1.64 8.85 8.58
CA MET A 697 -1.97 9.17 7.19
C MET A 697 -1.57 8.00 6.27
N GLU A 698 -0.39 7.41 6.48
CA GLU A 698 0.04 6.23 5.75
C GLU A 698 -0.84 4.99 6.04
N VAL A 699 -1.35 4.86 7.28
CA VAL A 699 -2.33 3.82 7.62
C VAL A 699 -3.59 3.97 6.77
N GLU A 700 -4.18 5.16 6.75
CA GLU A 700 -5.41 5.44 6.01
C GLU A 700 -5.23 5.22 4.50
N ASP A 701 -4.14 5.73 3.92
CA ASP A 701 -3.84 5.52 2.49
C ASP A 701 -3.68 4.02 2.17
N ARG A 702 -2.99 3.26 3.03
CA ARG A 702 -2.78 1.82 2.81
C ARG A 702 -4.06 1.01 2.91
N VAL A 703 -4.95 1.34 3.84
CA VAL A 703 -6.26 0.69 3.96
C VAL A 703 -7.10 0.98 2.71
N LYS A 704 -7.17 2.24 2.29
CA LYS A 704 -7.87 2.65 1.06
C LYS A 704 -7.33 1.94 -0.19
N ASP A 705 -6.02 1.88 -0.35
CA ASP A 705 -5.38 1.17 -1.47
C ASP A 705 -5.72 -0.32 -1.48
N THR A 706 -5.75 -0.94 -0.30
CA THR A 706 -6.11 -2.36 -0.14
C THR A 706 -7.56 -2.62 -0.54
N LEU A 707 -8.49 -1.76 -0.11
CA LEU A 707 -9.90 -1.85 -0.49
C LEU A 707 -10.08 -1.67 -2.00
N GLY A 708 -9.41 -0.68 -2.59
CA GLY A 708 -9.46 -0.41 -4.03
C GLY A 708 -8.85 -1.52 -4.88
N TYR A 709 -7.98 -2.35 -4.32
CA TYR A 709 -7.30 -3.43 -5.04
C TYR A 709 -8.29 -4.51 -5.52
N PHE A 710 -9.26 -4.93 -4.69
CA PHE A 710 -9.98 -6.18 -4.93
C PHE A 710 -10.79 -6.19 -6.24
N ARG A 711 -11.60 -5.14 -6.46
CA ARG A 711 -12.37 -4.96 -7.70
C ARG A 711 -11.46 -4.71 -8.91
N LYS A 712 -10.38 -3.94 -8.72
CA LYS A 712 -9.42 -3.62 -9.79
C LYS A 712 -8.70 -4.89 -10.27
N ALA A 713 -8.28 -5.76 -9.35
CA ALA A 713 -7.62 -7.01 -9.65
C ALA A 713 -8.56 -8.01 -10.32
N GLU A 714 -9.78 -8.20 -9.78
CA GLU A 714 -10.80 -9.05 -10.40
C GLU A 714 -11.03 -8.64 -11.86
N ARG A 715 -11.33 -7.36 -12.08
CA ARG A 715 -11.55 -6.80 -13.40
C ARG A 715 -10.37 -7.05 -14.34
N MET A 716 -9.16 -6.75 -13.89
CA MET A 716 -7.97 -6.94 -14.70
C MET A 716 -7.81 -8.40 -15.13
N LYS A 717 -7.95 -9.35 -14.20
CA LYS A 717 -7.78 -10.77 -14.48
C LYS A 717 -8.85 -11.33 -15.40
N ARG A 718 -10.11 -10.91 -15.22
CA ARG A 718 -11.20 -11.30 -16.12
C ARG A 718 -10.96 -10.82 -17.55
N TRP A 719 -10.61 -9.54 -17.73
CA TRP A 719 -10.34 -9.00 -19.05
C TRP A 719 -9.07 -9.59 -19.69
N GLN A 720 -8.06 -9.93 -18.89
CA GLN A 720 -6.89 -10.67 -19.38
C GLN A 720 -7.23 -12.10 -19.83
N LEU A 721 -8.19 -12.77 -19.17
CA LEU A 721 -8.68 -14.10 -19.57
C LEU A 721 -9.53 -14.02 -20.85
N LEU A 722 -10.36 -12.99 -21.02
CA LEU A 722 -11.12 -12.75 -22.26
C LEU A 722 -10.17 -12.47 -23.44
N ALA A 723 -9.09 -11.72 -23.18
CA ALA A 723 -8.07 -11.39 -24.18
C ALA A 723 -7.31 -12.61 -24.72
N LEU A 724 -7.41 -13.79 -24.10
CA LEU A 724 -6.77 -15.00 -24.64
C LEU A 724 -7.38 -15.43 -25.98
N GLU A 725 -8.64 -15.05 -26.23
CA GLU A 725 -9.39 -15.39 -27.45
C GLU A 725 -9.53 -14.18 -28.41
N ASP A 726 -9.05 -13.01 -28.01
CA ASP A 726 -9.12 -11.75 -28.78
C ASP A 726 -7.72 -11.08 -28.86
N PRO A 727 -7.01 -11.21 -29.99
CA PRO A 727 -5.67 -10.64 -30.16
C PRO A 727 -5.60 -9.10 -30.01
N ASP A 728 -6.64 -8.37 -30.41
CA ASP A 728 -6.68 -6.90 -30.32
C ASP A 728 -6.90 -6.46 -28.88
N LEU A 729 -7.75 -7.17 -28.14
CA LEU A 729 -7.86 -6.98 -26.69
C LEU A 729 -6.56 -7.37 -25.98
N GLN A 730 -5.89 -8.44 -26.40
CA GLN A 730 -4.61 -8.87 -25.84
C GLN A 730 -3.52 -7.80 -25.98
N ASP A 731 -3.37 -7.20 -27.16
CA ASP A 731 -2.43 -6.10 -27.36
C ASP A 731 -2.77 -4.90 -26.45
N ARG A 732 -4.04 -4.51 -26.35
CA ARG A 732 -4.49 -3.43 -25.45
C ARG A 732 -4.19 -3.72 -23.98
N MET A 733 -4.56 -4.90 -23.49
CA MET A 733 -4.34 -5.32 -22.10
C MET A 733 -2.85 -5.49 -21.77
N SER A 734 -2.05 -6.00 -22.71
CA SER A 734 -0.59 -6.12 -22.53
C SER A 734 0.10 -4.76 -22.43
N ARG A 735 -0.38 -3.74 -23.15
CA ARG A 735 0.11 -2.36 -23.03
C ARG A 735 -0.21 -1.77 -21.66
N MET A 736 -1.35 -2.11 -21.06
CA MET A 736 -1.68 -1.69 -19.70
C MET A 736 -0.78 -2.34 -18.66
N SER A 737 -0.62 -3.66 -18.72
CA SER A 737 0.21 -4.40 -17.76
C SER A 737 1.71 -4.08 -17.91
N SER A 738 2.18 -3.82 -19.13
CA SER A 738 3.55 -3.38 -19.40
C SER A 738 3.82 -1.92 -19.05
N ARG A 739 2.81 -1.04 -19.01
CA ARG A 739 2.95 0.35 -18.53
C ARG A 739 3.08 0.47 -17.01
N SER A 740 2.83 -0.60 -16.26
CA SER A 740 3.23 -0.70 -14.85
C SER A 740 4.76 -0.74 -14.66
N ARG A 741 5.52 -0.83 -15.77
CA ARG A 741 6.98 -0.71 -15.79
C ARG A 741 7.43 0.71 -15.51
N TRP A 742 7.97 0.91 -14.31
CA TRP A 742 9.28 1.54 -14.23
C TRP A 742 10.26 0.68 -15.05
N GLY A 743 10.74 1.23 -16.17
CA GLY A 743 11.89 0.70 -16.92
C GLY A 743 11.67 -0.57 -17.74
N SER A 744 11.35 -0.43 -19.02
CA SER A 744 11.95 -1.32 -20.01
C SER A 744 12.21 -0.55 -21.29
N SER A 745 13.48 -0.43 -21.62
CA SER A 745 13.91 -0.33 -23.00
C SER A 745 13.17 -1.39 -23.84
N ARG A 746 12.48 -0.93 -24.88
CA ARG A 746 12.12 -1.78 -26.00
C ARG A 746 13.44 -2.26 -26.62
N GLY A 747 13.81 -3.50 -26.38
CA GLY A 747 14.72 -4.21 -27.27
C GLY A 747 14.11 -4.21 -28.66
N ARG A 748 14.77 -3.52 -29.59
CA ARG A 748 14.53 -3.68 -31.02
C ARG A 748 15.40 -4.85 -31.49
N ARG A 749 14.73 -5.84 -32.06
CA ARG A 749 15.23 -7.01 -32.80
C ARG A 749 15.98 -8.04 -31.99
#